data_AF-A0AA40DVU3-F1
#
_entry.id   AF-A0AA40DVU3-F1
#
_cell.length_a   1.000
_cell.length_b   1.000
_cell.length_c   1.000
_cell.angle_alpha   90.00
_cell.angle_beta   90.00
_cell.angle_gamma   90.00
#
_symmetry.space_group_name_H-M   'P 1'
#
loop_
_entity.id
_entity.type
_entity.pdbx_description
1 polymer ?
#
loop_
_entity_poly.entity_id
_entity_poly.type
_entity_poly.pdbx_seq_one_letter_code
_entity_poly.pdbx_strand_id
1 'polypeptide(L)'
;MFLPRSFLPLVKLTRFWTDYFFLTDTPYPSLYKEAFRRAVYDSDDEESGNQDAHHGSDDSDEEDLSGQSLDHEELENLDDPSDDEDSHNQDDTSNHESSTEPPDNHGQDEENHSSSSSSSPQRSRSPLLSYNLVFSFNRDVDPTDDTFNLSISLDPNLSYIPLTFCAPNAYDVTIAHDDQAHWHPFVLKWDELEVVSKAVSITFATGKDGRPAEGRNEAETEMHDMYKHPGLPLLFLYRFAPICQGDDVEKIVGMLVKAYQKVLGEAVKDRDLQKLVERVDCRKRGFRWFREGENWWIGKGEDAETAGGVYTYRSREAVKDRKWMNEEWNVLVEEARAVVQGVVGGGGDGEKEDEYRELGKRFAPREQHGLNVWLALREKDRPMPPRAGRYFGLTLDGVLRILDMGRATSSGGSSCIINGRSVSTSDHMSITIYGDLARGKTVIKQMLWWLRAPMATTLRDGSSYGELPLNLADETEDKPDDIYLGICVPDILPDCSWLVGHTLPDSLRTTLESKEVLGETGEVTRPTADGWLTVTTADGGEVGFNFSRFDDEKLQGTGAIALRRVTAQASALLHRLMEASGAVLTPVRLVAKPLSEKVMEISWPPHRIVDAETIHGILSAGAFDLWKKAEGEADVGDDADSDGEASTPQWI
;
A
#
# COMPACT_ATOMS: atom_id res chain seq x y z
N MET A 1 11.97 -12.72 -22.70
CA MET A 1 10.82 -13.63 -22.75
C MET A 1 9.55 -12.80 -22.62
N PHE A 2 8.53 -13.08 -23.43
CA PHE A 2 7.21 -12.45 -23.28
C PHE A 2 6.51 -12.95 -22.01
N LEU A 3 5.44 -12.28 -21.59
CA LEU A 3 4.62 -12.71 -20.44
C LEU A 3 4.19 -14.18 -20.64
N PRO A 4 4.46 -15.10 -19.69
CA PRO A 4 4.03 -16.49 -19.81
C PRO A 4 2.52 -16.56 -19.66
N ARG A 5 1.88 -17.52 -20.32
CA ARG A 5 0.43 -17.72 -20.22
C ARG A 5 -0.03 -17.96 -18.78
N SER A 6 0.78 -18.64 -17.98
CA SER A 6 0.55 -18.90 -16.55
C SER A 6 0.49 -17.61 -15.70
N PHE A 7 1.06 -16.50 -16.19
CA PHE A 7 1.03 -15.20 -15.51
C PHE A 7 -0.17 -14.34 -15.93
N LEU A 8 -0.88 -14.70 -17.00
CA LEU A 8 -2.05 -13.96 -17.51
C LEU A 8 -3.17 -13.82 -16.47
N PRO A 9 -3.53 -14.84 -15.67
CA PRO A 9 -4.54 -14.68 -14.62
C PRO A 9 -4.13 -13.64 -13.59
N LEU A 10 -2.83 -13.51 -13.31
CA LEU A 10 -2.32 -12.61 -12.29
C LEU A 10 -2.45 -11.14 -12.72
N VAL A 11 -2.04 -10.81 -13.95
CA VAL A 11 -2.15 -9.43 -14.47
C VAL A 11 -3.59 -8.97 -14.70
N LYS A 12 -4.57 -9.88 -14.67
CA LYS A 12 -6.00 -9.53 -14.70
C LYS A 12 -6.56 -9.19 -13.31
N LEU A 13 -5.81 -9.42 -12.24
CA LEU A 13 -6.26 -9.07 -10.89
C LEU A 13 -5.99 -7.59 -10.63
N THR A 14 -7.04 -6.82 -10.31
CA THR A 14 -6.87 -5.44 -9.82
C THR A 14 -5.90 -5.40 -8.64
N ARG A 15 -5.98 -6.38 -7.73
CA ARG A 15 -5.07 -6.53 -6.58
C ARG A 15 -3.61 -6.69 -7.01
N PHE A 16 -3.29 -7.39 -8.10
CA PHE A 16 -1.91 -7.45 -8.60
C PHE A 16 -1.37 -6.07 -8.94
N TRP A 17 -2.13 -5.25 -9.64
CA TRP A 17 -1.68 -3.89 -9.94
C TRP A 17 -1.67 -3.00 -8.71
N THR A 18 -2.60 -3.21 -7.79
CA THR A 18 -2.55 -2.57 -6.47
C THR A 18 -1.26 -2.94 -5.75
N ASP A 19 -0.84 -4.21 -5.67
CA ASP A 19 0.36 -4.60 -4.92
C ASP A 19 1.64 -4.32 -5.68
N TYR A 20 1.59 -4.46 -7.00
CA TYR A 20 2.65 -4.03 -7.88
C TYR A 20 2.93 -2.58 -7.59
N PHE A 21 1.93 -1.70 -7.61
CA PHE A 21 2.14 -0.28 -7.36
C PHE A 21 2.30 0.06 -5.87
N PHE A 22 1.33 -0.22 -5.01
CA PHE A 22 1.24 0.20 -3.61
C PHE A 22 2.09 -0.65 -2.65
N LEU A 23 2.73 0.04 -1.69
CA LEU A 23 3.17 -0.56 -0.43
C LEU A 23 1.97 -1.26 0.19
N THR A 24 1.95 -2.58 0.14
CA THR A 24 1.26 -3.34 1.17
C THR A 24 2.30 -3.52 2.27
N ASP A 25 2.13 -2.80 3.39
CA ASP A 25 2.73 -3.16 4.68
C ASP A 25 2.14 -4.50 5.15
N THR A 26 2.16 -5.53 4.31
CA THR A 26 1.72 -6.87 4.68
C THR A 26 2.93 -7.60 5.21
N PRO A 27 3.05 -7.82 6.53
CA PRO A 27 4.15 -8.59 7.12
C PRO A 27 4.07 -10.11 6.80
N TYR A 28 3.23 -10.52 5.84
CA TYR A 28 2.92 -11.91 5.56
C TYR A 28 3.48 -12.37 4.20
N PRO A 29 3.79 -13.67 4.05
CA PRO A 29 4.27 -14.23 2.79
C PRO A 29 3.29 -13.92 1.65
N SER A 30 3.84 -13.53 0.49
CA SER A 30 3.04 -12.98 -0.60
C SER A 30 1.97 -13.94 -1.11
N LEU A 31 0.78 -13.39 -1.39
CA LEU A 31 -0.33 -14.11 -2.04
C LEU A 31 0.08 -14.64 -3.43
N TYR A 32 1.10 -14.02 -4.04
CA TYR A 32 1.57 -14.37 -5.37
C TYR A 32 2.60 -15.48 -5.39
N LYS A 33 3.16 -15.89 -4.23
CA LYS A 33 4.26 -16.86 -4.19
C LYS A 33 3.95 -18.13 -4.98
N GLU A 34 2.74 -18.64 -4.87
CA GLU A 34 2.35 -19.87 -5.58
C GLU A 34 2.08 -19.64 -7.07
N ALA A 35 1.55 -18.47 -7.43
CA ALA A 35 1.40 -18.06 -8.83
C ALA A 35 2.76 -17.85 -9.51
N PHE A 36 3.71 -17.20 -8.84
CA PHE A 36 5.10 -17.05 -9.30
C PHE A 36 5.81 -18.40 -9.38
N ARG A 37 5.59 -19.31 -8.43
CA ARG A 37 6.11 -20.69 -8.51
C ARG A 37 5.61 -21.39 -9.75
N ARG A 38 4.29 -21.43 -9.97
CA ARG A 38 3.71 -22.03 -11.19
C ARG A 38 4.27 -21.38 -12.44
N ALA A 39 4.34 -20.04 -12.48
CA ALA A 39 4.88 -19.34 -13.64
C ALA A 39 6.35 -19.67 -13.96
N VAL A 40 7.17 -19.91 -12.93
CA VAL A 40 8.58 -20.29 -13.10
C VAL A 40 8.76 -21.77 -13.41
N TYR A 41 7.98 -22.67 -12.79
CA TYR A 41 8.12 -24.11 -13.01
C TYR A 41 7.44 -24.58 -14.30
N ASP A 42 6.27 -24.03 -14.66
CA ASP A 42 5.56 -24.38 -15.89
C ASP A 42 6.35 -23.93 -17.16
N SER A 43 7.21 -22.91 -17.05
CA SER A 43 8.07 -22.48 -18.16
C SER A 43 9.21 -23.46 -18.45
N ASP A 44 9.67 -24.21 -17.44
CA ASP A 44 10.76 -25.20 -17.61
C ASP A 44 10.24 -26.50 -18.25
N ASP A 45 8.98 -26.87 -17.99
CA ASP A 45 8.35 -28.07 -18.56
C ASP A 45 7.93 -27.88 -20.03
N GLU A 46 7.51 -26.68 -20.45
CA GLU A 46 7.20 -26.40 -21.87
C GLU A 46 8.43 -26.46 -22.80
N GLU A 47 9.64 -26.16 -22.30
CA GLU A 47 10.89 -26.28 -23.08
C GLU A 47 11.42 -27.73 -23.19
N SER A 48 11.11 -28.61 -22.24
CA SER A 48 11.60 -30.01 -22.25
C SER A 48 10.71 -30.98 -23.03
N GLY A 49 9.43 -30.66 -23.22
CA GLY A 49 8.46 -31.54 -23.88
C GLY A 49 8.53 -31.65 -25.40
N ASN A 50 9.43 -30.94 -26.08
CA ASN A 50 9.44 -30.84 -27.56
C ASN A 50 10.69 -31.47 -28.24
N GLN A 51 11.48 -32.28 -27.52
CA GLN A 51 12.66 -32.95 -28.10
C GLN A 51 12.53 -34.45 -28.35
N ASP A 52 11.54 -35.15 -27.80
CA ASP A 52 11.42 -36.62 -27.94
C ASP A 52 10.09 -37.08 -28.54
N ALA A 53 9.87 -36.79 -29.82
CA ALA A 53 8.77 -37.38 -30.58
C ALA A 53 9.21 -37.87 -31.97
N HIS A 54 10.35 -38.55 -32.05
CA HIS A 54 10.71 -39.36 -33.23
C HIS A 54 11.56 -40.57 -32.83
N HIS A 55 10.92 -41.60 -32.27
CA HIS A 55 11.26 -43.01 -32.56
C HIS A 55 10.06 -43.89 -32.24
N GLY A 56 9.60 -44.62 -33.26
CA GLY A 56 8.53 -45.59 -33.17
C GLY A 56 9.04 -47.03 -33.14
N SER A 57 8.08 -47.96 -33.16
CA SER A 57 8.15 -49.43 -33.17
C SER A 57 8.42 -50.06 -31.80
N ASP A 58 7.85 -51.19 -31.41
CA ASP A 58 6.75 -52.06 -31.88
C ASP A 58 6.63 -53.14 -30.78
N ASP A 59 5.42 -53.67 -30.53
CA ASP A 59 5.10 -55.02 -30.01
C ASP A 59 5.71 -55.47 -28.64
N SER A 60 5.05 -56.16 -27.71
CA SER A 60 4.07 -57.24 -27.78
C SER A 60 3.58 -57.62 -26.37
N ASP A 61 2.34 -58.09 -26.31
CA ASP A 61 1.80 -59.23 -25.52
C ASP A 61 1.59 -59.18 -23.99
N GLU A 62 0.30 -59.39 -23.66
CA GLU A 62 -0.34 -60.21 -22.62
C GLU A 62 0.52 -60.81 -21.49
N GLU A 63 0.05 -60.66 -20.24
CA GLU A 63 -0.55 -61.79 -19.49
C GLU A 63 -1.25 -61.33 -18.20
N ASP A 64 -2.38 -62.00 -17.94
CA ASP A 64 -3.15 -62.07 -16.69
C ASP A 64 -2.28 -62.49 -15.50
N LEU A 65 -2.68 -62.10 -14.27
CA LEU A 65 -3.01 -63.05 -13.18
C LEU A 65 -3.26 -62.35 -11.82
N SER A 66 -4.49 -62.56 -11.33
CA SER A 66 -4.88 -62.91 -9.95
C SER A 66 -4.36 -62.11 -8.73
N GLY A 67 -5.29 -61.37 -8.11
CA GLY A 67 -5.84 -61.62 -6.77
C GLY A 67 -4.92 -61.74 -5.55
N GLN A 68 -5.20 -60.94 -4.52
CA GLN A 68 -5.55 -61.42 -3.16
C GLN A 68 -5.92 -60.27 -2.23
N SER A 69 -7.04 -60.45 -1.52
CA SER A 69 -7.43 -59.73 -0.32
C SER A 69 -6.51 -60.10 0.85
N LEU A 70 -6.39 -59.23 1.85
CA LEU A 70 -6.63 -59.59 3.26
C LEU A 70 -6.68 -58.33 4.15
N ASP A 71 -7.63 -58.36 5.07
CA ASP A 71 -7.94 -57.40 6.13
C ASP A 71 -7.05 -57.58 7.38
N HIS A 72 -7.26 -56.66 8.34
CA HIS A 72 -6.95 -56.73 9.78
C HIS A 72 -5.46 -56.55 10.18
N GLU A 73 -5.08 -55.88 11.27
CA GLU A 73 -5.76 -55.53 12.51
C GLU A 73 -4.98 -54.42 13.27
N GLU A 74 -5.71 -53.67 14.09
CA GLU A 74 -5.38 -53.09 15.41
C GLU A 74 -3.96 -53.24 15.99
N LEU A 75 -3.47 -52.16 16.65
CA LEU A 75 -3.13 -52.22 18.08
C LEU A 75 -2.99 -50.84 18.72
N GLU A 76 -3.40 -50.84 19.98
CA GLU A 76 -3.70 -49.77 20.92
C GLU A 76 -2.47 -49.14 21.63
N ASN A 77 -2.71 -47.93 22.16
CA ASN A 77 -2.34 -47.39 23.49
C ASN A 77 -0.90 -47.56 24.03
N LEU A 78 -0.34 -46.45 24.55
CA LEU A 78 -0.07 -46.30 25.99
C LEU A 78 0.44 -44.89 26.36
N ASP A 79 0.11 -44.55 27.60
CA ASP A 79 0.12 -43.29 28.34
C ASP A 79 1.50 -42.77 28.81
N ASP A 80 1.64 -41.42 28.84
CA ASP A 80 1.92 -40.53 30.00
C ASP A 80 3.26 -40.68 30.82
N PRO A 81 3.59 -39.80 31.80
CA PRO A 81 4.35 -38.54 31.64
C PRO A 81 5.52 -38.41 32.66
N SER A 82 5.83 -37.16 33.08
CA SER A 82 6.66 -36.68 34.21
C SER A 82 8.15 -36.45 33.88
N ASP A 83 8.90 -35.54 34.48
CA ASP A 83 8.73 -34.33 35.33
C ASP A 83 10.16 -33.75 35.47
N ASP A 84 10.31 -32.67 36.26
CA ASP A 84 11.55 -32.16 36.89
C ASP A 84 12.39 -31.14 36.09
N GLU A 85 12.94 -30.07 36.65
CA GLU A 85 12.82 -29.34 37.93
C GLU A 85 13.66 -28.04 37.76
N ASP A 86 13.29 -26.98 38.47
CA ASP A 86 14.08 -26.01 39.28
C ASP A 86 15.61 -25.77 39.02
N SER A 87 16.28 -24.65 39.33
CA SER A 87 16.01 -23.31 39.88
C SER A 87 17.38 -22.56 40.01
N HIS A 88 17.38 -21.29 40.45
CA HIS A 88 18.48 -20.49 41.07
C HIS A 88 19.38 -19.55 40.21
N ASN A 89 18.93 -18.29 40.09
CA ASN A 89 19.36 -17.04 40.77
C ASN A 89 20.81 -16.76 41.25
N GLN A 90 21.14 -15.44 41.22
CA GLN A 90 22.16 -14.62 41.94
C GLN A 90 23.60 -14.57 41.39
N ASP A 91 24.38 -13.48 41.42
CA ASP A 91 24.22 -12.08 41.86
C ASP A 91 25.39 -11.22 41.28
N ASP A 92 25.12 -9.92 41.13
CA ASP A 92 25.94 -8.70 41.30
C ASP A 92 27.48 -8.66 41.16
N THR A 93 27.99 -7.59 40.49
CA THR A 93 28.64 -6.42 41.14
C THR A 93 29.34 -5.45 40.15
N SER A 94 28.91 -4.17 40.18
CA SER A 94 29.72 -2.93 40.43
C SER A 94 30.94 -2.58 39.54
N ASN A 95 31.40 -1.34 39.30
CA ASN A 95 31.03 0.05 39.60
C ASN A 95 32.04 0.96 38.85
N HIS A 96 31.71 2.27 38.77
CA HIS A 96 32.59 3.46 38.66
C HIS A 96 33.15 3.99 37.32
N GLU A 97 32.68 5.21 36.97
CA GLU A 97 33.41 6.50 36.79
C GLU A 97 34.71 6.54 35.96
N SER A 98 35.10 7.58 35.21
CA SER A 98 34.59 8.91 34.85
C SER A 98 35.47 9.49 33.73
N SER A 99 34.95 10.50 33.05
CA SER A 99 35.50 11.47 32.09
C SER A 99 37.03 11.71 32.02
N THR A 100 37.56 11.95 30.81
CA THR A 100 38.35 13.17 30.46
C THR A 100 38.65 13.29 28.95
N GLU A 101 38.76 14.55 28.53
CA GLU A 101 38.98 15.11 27.18
C GLU A 101 40.30 14.74 26.46
N PRO A 102 40.46 15.09 25.16
CA PRO A 102 41.43 14.48 24.25
C PRO A 102 42.76 15.25 24.16
N PRO A 103 43.77 14.65 23.50
CA PRO A 103 44.70 15.44 22.71
C PRO A 103 44.91 14.90 21.30
N ASP A 104 45.06 15.84 20.37
CA ASP A 104 45.63 15.66 19.04
C ASP A 104 47.03 15.01 19.11
N ASN A 105 47.32 14.07 18.22
CA ASN A 105 48.60 14.09 17.52
C ASN A 105 48.63 13.25 16.23
N HIS A 106 49.45 13.74 15.32
CA HIS A 106 49.82 13.22 14.01
C HIS A 106 50.39 11.81 14.00
N GLY A 107 50.19 11.12 12.87
CA GLY A 107 51.31 10.53 12.13
C GLY A 107 51.38 9.02 12.00
N GLN A 108 51.38 8.59 10.74
CA GLN A 108 52.13 7.46 10.15
C GLN A 108 51.59 6.03 10.28
N ASP A 109 51.29 5.50 9.09
CA ASP A 109 51.83 4.30 8.46
C ASP A 109 51.77 2.92 9.16
N GLU A 110 51.27 2.00 8.33
CA GLU A 110 51.64 0.59 8.17
C GLU A 110 50.95 -0.51 8.99
N GLU A 111 50.38 -1.42 8.19
CA GLU A 111 50.37 -2.88 8.29
C GLU A 111 49.38 -3.64 9.19
N ASN A 112 48.65 -4.51 8.48
CA ASN A 112 48.32 -5.90 8.84
C ASN A 112 47.58 -6.18 10.15
N HIS A 113 46.27 -6.35 10.05
CA HIS A 113 45.55 -7.29 10.90
C HIS A 113 44.61 -8.20 10.12
N SER A 114 45.00 -9.48 10.12
CA SER A 114 44.19 -10.66 9.81
C SER A 114 42.96 -10.70 10.73
N SER A 115 41.78 -10.51 10.16
CA SER A 115 40.51 -10.73 10.87
C SER A 115 40.06 -12.18 10.69
N SER A 116 40.11 -12.91 11.80
CA SER A 116 39.52 -14.23 12.03
C SER A 116 38.02 -14.24 11.75
N SER A 117 37.61 -15.11 10.84
CA SER A 117 36.23 -15.44 10.51
C SER A 117 35.55 -16.22 11.64
N SER A 118 34.60 -15.59 12.33
CA SER A 118 33.59 -16.30 13.12
C SER A 118 32.51 -16.82 12.18
N SER A 119 32.52 -18.13 11.94
CA SER A 119 31.53 -18.86 11.15
C SER A 119 30.19 -18.96 11.89
N SER A 120 29.26 -18.06 11.59
CA SER A 120 27.84 -18.32 11.82
C SER A 120 27.31 -19.21 10.68
N PRO A 121 26.43 -20.19 10.94
CA PRO A 121 25.93 -21.07 9.90
C PRO A 121 25.06 -20.28 8.90
N GLN A 122 25.56 -20.13 7.68
CA GLN A 122 24.76 -19.69 6.52
C GLN A 122 23.63 -20.70 6.32
N ARG A 123 22.41 -20.34 6.76
CA ARG A 123 21.19 -20.95 6.25
C ARG A 123 21.22 -20.80 4.73
N SER A 124 21.24 -21.92 4.00
CA SER A 124 21.08 -21.91 2.56
C SER A 124 19.74 -21.24 2.22
N ARG A 125 19.80 -20.01 1.72
CA ARG A 125 18.62 -19.35 1.14
C ARG A 125 18.29 -20.12 -0.12
N SER A 126 17.13 -20.77 -0.16
CA SER A 126 16.54 -21.26 -1.40
C SER A 126 16.62 -20.14 -2.46
N PRO A 127 16.91 -20.45 -3.74
CA PRO A 127 16.95 -19.43 -4.78
C PRO A 127 15.63 -18.65 -4.74
N LEU A 128 15.74 -17.33 -4.59
CA LEU A 128 14.57 -16.46 -4.63
C LEU A 128 13.99 -16.60 -6.04
N LEU A 129 12.80 -17.20 -6.14
CA LEU A 129 12.01 -17.23 -7.37
C LEU A 129 11.82 -15.78 -7.79
N SER A 130 12.39 -15.38 -8.91
CA SER A 130 12.20 -14.07 -9.51
C SER A 130 11.82 -14.28 -10.97
N TYR A 131 10.90 -13.46 -11.47
CA TYR A 131 10.40 -13.56 -12.83
C TYR A 131 10.85 -12.34 -13.63
N ASN A 132 11.52 -12.54 -14.77
CA ASN A 132 12.02 -11.44 -15.61
C ASN A 132 11.09 -11.20 -16.80
N LEU A 133 10.38 -10.07 -16.78
CA LEU A 133 9.66 -9.55 -17.93
C LEU A 133 10.63 -8.84 -18.85
N VAL A 134 10.71 -9.23 -20.13
CA VAL A 134 11.60 -8.56 -21.09
C VAL A 134 10.76 -7.96 -22.22
N PHE A 135 10.93 -6.66 -22.41
CA PHE A 135 10.40 -5.87 -23.50
C PHE A 135 11.51 -5.62 -24.50
N SER A 136 11.40 -6.26 -25.67
CA SER A 136 12.42 -6.24 -26.71
C SER A 136 11.88 -5.56 -27.95
N PHE A 137 12.73 -4.82 -28.64
CA PHE A 137 12.45 -4.34 -29.99
C PHE A 137 13.74 -4.20 -30.80
N ASN A 138 13.62 -4.40 -32.11
CA ASN A 138 14.68 -4.17 -33.08
C ASN A 138 14.02 -3.66 -34.38
N ARG A 139 14.78 -2.90 -35.16
CA ARG A 139 14.43 -2.45 -36.50
C ARG A 139 14.43 -3.61 -37.51
N ASP A 140 15.36 -4.54 -37.37
CA ASP A 140 15.46 -5.73 -38.24
C ASP A 140 14.85 -6.96 -37.54
N VAL A 141 14.05 -7.72 -38.28
CA VAL A 141 13.31 -8.90 -37.78
C VAL A 141 14.24 -10.10 -37.51
N ASP A 142 15.52 -10.01 -37.92
CA ASP A 142 16.51 -11.06 -37.71
C ASP A 142 17.06 -10.98 -36.26
N PRO A 143 16.87 -12.02 -35.42
CA PRO A 143 17.15 -11.96 -33.98
C PRO A 143 18.64 -12.08 -33.63
N THR A 144 19.55 -11.53 -34.45
CA THR A 144 20.97 -11.42 -34.10
C THR A 144 21.20 -10.38 -33.00
N ASP A 145 22.41 -10.34 -32.44
CA ASP A 145 22.90 -9.61 -31.25
C ASP A 145 22.60 -8.09 -31.13
N ASP A 146 21.77 -7.53 -32.02
CA ASP A 146 21.44 -6.11 -32.15
C ASP A 146 20.04 -5.72 -31.61
N THR A 147 19.53 -6.45 -30.62
CA THR A 147 18.21 -6.13 -30.02
C THR A 147 18.35 -5.26 -28.76
N PHE A 148 17.54 -4.20 -28.66
CA PHE A 148 17.40 -3.42 -27.42
C PHE A 148 16.42 -4.13 -26.49
N ASN A 149 16.81 -4.28 -25.21
CA ASN A 149 15.95 -4.90 -24.20
C ASN A 149 15.79 -4.00 -22.98
N LEU A 150 14.54 -3.87 -22.52
CA LEU A 150 14.20 -3.45 -21.18
C LEU A 150 13.67 -4.64 -20.41
N SER A 151 14.19 -4.90 -19.22
CA SER A 151 13.68 -5.97 -18.38
C SER A 151 13.30 -5.49 -16.99
N ILE A 152 12.22 -6.06 -16.47
CA ILE A 152 11.76 -5.87 -15.10
C ILE A 152 11.84 -7.21 -14.39
N SER A 153 12.53 -7.24 -13.26
CA SER A 153 12.53 -8.41 -12.38
C SER A 153 11.42 -8.26 -11.34
N LEU A 154 10.51 -9.24 -11.30
CA LEU A 154 9.42 -9.32 -10.34
C LEU A 154 9.76 -10.38 -9.30
N ASP A 155 9.98 -9.94 -8.06
CA ASP A 155 10.01 -10.83 -6.92
C ASP A 155 8.57 -11.10 -6.41
N PRO A 156 8.28 -12.26 -5.77
CA PRO A 156 6.95 -12.59 -5.29
C PRO A 156 6.34 -11.59 -4.31
N ASN A 157 7.16 -10.83 -3.60
CA ASN A 157 6.75 -9.80 -2.64
C ASN A 157 6.59 -8.43 -3.30
N LEU A 158 6.96 -8.29 -4.58
CA LEU A 158 6.96 -7.04 -5.36
C LEU A 158 7.71 -5.90 -4.63
N SER A 159 8.66 -6.26 -3.78
CA SER A 159 9.29 -5.35 -2.82
C SER A 159 10.39 -4.49 -3.43
N TYR A 160 11.09 -5.04 -4.43
CA TYR A 160 12.13 -4.33 -5.16
C TYR A 160 12.01 -4.68 -6.64
N ILE A 161 11.72 -3.67 -7.46
CA ILE A 161 11.44 -3.85 -8.88
C ILE A 161 12.52 -3.09 -9.68
N PRO A 162 13.61 -3.75 -10.10
CA PRO A 162 14.63 -3.14 -10.94
C PRO A 162 14.14 -3.06 -12.39
N LEU A 163 14.47 -1.94 -13.05
CA LEU A 163 14.45 -1.81 -14.50
C LEU A 163 15.88 -1.95 -15.00
N THR A 164 16.13 -2.98 -15.80
CA THR A 164 17.42 -3.26 -16.42
C THR A 164 17.35 -2.94 -17.90
N PHE A 165 18.37 -2.27 -18.40
CA PHE A 165 18.56 -1.93 -19.79
C PHE A 165 19.74 -2.73 -20.35
N CYS A 166 19.53 -3.33 -21.51
CA CYS A 166 20.56 -4.01 -22.28
C CYS A 166 20.58 -3.43 -23.70
N ALA A 167 21.70 -2.82 -24.07
CA ALA A 167 21.96 -2.36 -25.43
C ALA A 167 22.63 -3.48 -26.24
N PRO A 168 22.50 -3.47 -27.58
CA PRO A 168 23.29 -4.29 -28.48
C PRO A 168 24.76 -4.34 -28.09
N ASN A 169 25.30 -5.55 -27.92
CA ASN A 169 26.71 -5.78 -27.58
C ASN A 169 27.18 -5.14 -26.26
N ALA A 170 26.27 -4.71 -25.37
CA ALA A 170 26.57 -4.16 -24.07
C ALA A 170 26.15 -5.11 -22.93
N TYR A 171 26.71 -4.90 -21.75
CA TYR A 171 26.27 -5.61 -20.55
C TYR A 171 24.96 -5.02 -20.02
N ASP A 172 24.14 -5.87 -19.41
CA ASP A 172 22.95 -5.47 -18.67
C ASP A 172 23.29 -4.46 -17.58
N VAL A 173 22.57 -3.33 -17.57
CA VAL A 173 22.71 -2.28 -16.55
C VAL A 173 21.36 -2.00 -15.93
N THR A 174 21.27 -2.13 -14.61
CA THR A 174 20.10 -1.64 -13.85
C THR A 174 20.08 -0.12 -13.88
N ILE A 175 19.06 0.42 -14.54
CA ILE A 175 18.90 1.86 -14.72
C ILE A 175 17.89 2.48 -13.76
N ALA A 176 16.90 1.73 -13.31
CA ALA A 176 15.99 2.22 -12.30
C ALA A 176 15.67 1.12 -11.30
N HIS A 177 15.18 1.52 -10.14
CA HIS A 177 14.46 0.63 -9.26
C HIS A 177 13.31 1.40 -8.60
N ASP A 178 12.33 0.65 -8.15
CA ASP A 178 11.34 1.10 -7.19
C ASP A 178 11.38 0.09 -6.03
N ASP A 179 11.86 0.55 -4.87
CA ASP A 179 11.82 -0.19 -3.60
C ASP A 179 10.59 0.18 -2.76
N GLN A 180 9.62 0.84 -3.40
CA GLN A 180 8.37 1.34 -2.83
C GLN A 180 8.54 2.51 -1.83
N ALA A 181 9.77 2.89 -1.46
CA ALA A 181 10.09 4.00 -0.56
C ALA A 181 10.82 5.15 -1.26
N HIS A 182 11.63 4.81 -2.26
CA HIS A 182 12.45 5.69 -3.07
C HIS A 182 12.16 5.37 -4.53
N TRP A 183 11.73 6.38 -5.28
CA TRP A 183 11.86 6.32 -6.73
C TRP A 183 13.35 6.53 -7.06
N HIS A 184 13.82 6.02 -8.20
CA HIS A 184 15.12 6.35 -8.84
C HIS A 184 16.28 5.37 -8.53
N PRO A 185 17.34 5.30 -9.40
CA PRO A 185 18.11 6.48 -9.80
C PRO A 185 17.78 7.16 -11.16
N PHE A 186 17.41 6.44 -12.23
CA PHE A 186 17.20 7.06 -13.55
C PHE A 186 15.73 6.93 -14.00
N VAL A 187 14.96 8.03 -13.89
CA VAL A 187 13.57 8.09 -14.38
C VAL A 187 13.49 8.41 -15.86
N LEU A 188 12.41 7.93 -16.47
CA LEU A 188 12.11 8.05 -17.88
C LEU A 188 11.17 9.22 -18.13
N LYS A 189 11.32 9.90 -19.27
CA LYS A 189 10.32 10.87 -19.73
C LYS A 189 9.13 10.14 -20.34
N TRP A 190 7.93 10.74 -20.26
CA TRP A 190 6.72 10.17 -20.85
C TRP A 190 6.82 9.95 -22.36
N ASP A 191 7.40 10.91 -23.11
CA ASP A 191 7.57 10.76 -24.56
C ASP A 191 8.52 9.62 -24.93
N GLU A 192 9.57 9.39 -24.12
CA GLU A 192 10.51 8.27 -24.30
C GLU A 192 9.80 6.94 -23.99
N LEU A 193 9.06 6.90 -22.89
CA LEU A 193 8.28 5.73 -22.48
C LEU A 193 7.20 5.36 -23.50
N GLU A 194 6.45 6.35 -24.01
CA GLU A 194 5.38 6.14 -24.99
C GLU A 194 5.94 5.50 -26.26
N VAL A 195 7.03 6.05 -26.81
CA VAL A 195 7.59 5.53 -28.06
C VAL A 195 8.19 4.14 -27.90
N VAL A 196 8.87 3.87 -26.78
CA VAL A 196 9.39 2.53 -26.48
C VAL A 196 8.25 1.54 -26.33
N SER A 197 7.18 1.91 -25.62
CA SER A 197 6.00 1.05 -25.45
C SER A 197 5.34 0.75 -26.81
N LYS A 198 5.22 1.75 -27.71
CA LYS A 198 4.70 1.54 -29.06
C LYS A 198 5.59 0.63 -29.89
N ALA A 199 6.92 0.81 -29.86
CA ALA A 199 7.86 -0.04 -30.58
C ALA A 199 7.76 -1.50 -30.12
N VAL A 200 7.73 -1.74 -28.80
CA VAL A 200 7.53 -3.07 -28.21
C VAL A 200 6.20 -3.68 -28.68
N SER A 201 5.10 -2.91 -28.66
CA SER A 201 3.80 -3.38 -29.13
C SER A 201 3.81 -3.77 -30.62
N ILE A 202 4.52 -3.00 -31.46
CA ILE A 202 4.66 -3.28 -32.89
C ILE A 202 5.47 -4.57 -33.10
N THR A 203 6.65 -4.67 -32.48
CA THR A 203 7.51 -5.87 -32.59
C THR A 203 6.79 -7.12 -32.08
N PHE A 204 6.03 -7.00 -31.00
CA PHE A 204 5.18 -8.07 -30.49
C PHE A 204 4.13 -8.49 -31.52
N ALA A 205 3.48 -7.51 -32.16
CA ALA A 205 2.42 -7.78 -33.13
C ALA A 205 2.95 -8.45 -34.41
N THR A 206 4.14 -8.07 -34.86
CA THR A 206 4.79 -8.65 -36.06
C THR A 206 5.35 -10.06 -35.81
N GLY A 207 5.61 -10.43 -34.55
CA GLY A 207 6.14 -11.74 -34.17
C GLY A 207 7.58 -12.00 -34.66
N LYS A 208 8.22 -13.06 -34.15
CA LYS A 208 9.56 -13.49 -34.60
C LYS A 208 9.59 -14.00 -36.05
N ASP A 209 8.44 -14.43 -36.58
CA ASP A 209 8.32 -15.07 -37.90
C ASP A 209 7.60 -14.22 -38.95
N GLY A 210 7.15 -13.00 -38.62
CA GLY A 210 6.34 -12.17 -39.54
C GLY A 210 4.97 -12.77 -39.91
N ARG A 211 4.55 -13.87 -39.25
CA ARG A 211 3.28 -14.53 -39.58
C ARG A 211 2.09 -13.71 -39.07
N PRO A 212 1.03 -13.52 -39.89
CA PRO A 212 -0.23 -12.93 -39.44
C PRO A 212 -0.79 -13.69 -38.23
N ALA A 213 -1.63 -13.02 -37.44
CA ALA A 213 -2.31 -13.61 -36.27
C ALA A 213 -3.25 -14.80 -36.59
N GLU A 214 -3.34 -15.21 -37.85
CA GLU A 214 -4.14 -16.34 -38.32
C GLU A 214 -3.57 -17.66 -37.78
N GLY A 215 -4.23 -18.23 -36.76
CA GLY A 215 -3.84 -19.47 -36.10
C GLY A 215 -3.58 -19.34 -34.60
N ARG A 216 -3.68 -18.15 -34.02
CA ARG A 216 -3.59 -17.96 -32.57
C ARG A 216 -4.80 -18.56 -31.86
N ASN A 217 -4.57 -19.21 -30.72
CA ASN A 217 -5.67 -19.58 -29.83
C ASN A 217 -6.24 -18.35 -29.10
N GLU A 218 -7.35 -18.54 -28.36
CA GLU A 218 -8.02 -17.44 -27.65
C GLU A 218 -7.09 -16.74 -26.65
N ALA A 219 -6.30 -17.50 -25.88
CA ALA A 219 -5.37 -16.95 -24.88
C ALA A 219 -4.24 -16.13 -25.51
N GLU A 220 -3.70 -16.57 -26.65
CA GLU A 220 -2.69 -15.83 -27.42
C GLU A 220 -3.27 -14.56 -28.05
N THR A 221 -4.52 -14.64 -28.52
CA THR A 221 -5.23 -13.49 -29.08
C THR A 221 -5.47 -12.44 -28.01
N GLU A 222 -5.90 -12.87 -26.83
CA GLU A 222 -6.11 -12.01 -25.68
C GLU A 222 -4.79 -11.38 -25.20
N MET A 223 -3.75 -12.18 -25.01
CA MET A 223 -2.43 -11.67 -24.64
C MET A 223 -1.92 -10.66 -25.67
N HIS A 224 -2.07 -10.96 -26.95
CA HIS A 224 -1.70 -10.01 -28.00
C HIS A 224 -2.49 -8.72 -27.95
N ASP A 225 -3.80 -8.77 -27.65
CA ASP A 225 -4.58 -7.55 -27.48
C ASP A 225 -4.07 -6.70 -26.32
N MET A 226 -3.76 -7.33 -25.18
CA MET A 226 -3.16 -6.65 -24.03
C MET A 226 -1.80 -6.00 -24.32
N TYR A 227 -1.01 -6.57 -25.24
CA TYR A 227 0.27 -5.98 -25.67
C TYR A 227 0.13 -4.82 -26.64
N LYS A 228 -1.03 -4.60 -27.28
CA LYS A 228 -1.23 -3.44 -28.18
C LYS A 228 -1.19 -2.15 -27.39
N HIS A 229 -0.44 -1.16 -27.88
CA HIS A 229 -0.38 0.16 -27.27
C HIS A 229 -1.75 0.91 -27.33
N PRO A 230 -2.17 1.60 -26.25
CA PRO A 230 -1.63 1.53 -24.90
C PRO A 230 -2.05 0.22 -24.22
N GLY A 231 -1.14 -0.47 -23.51
CA GLY A 231 -1.32 -1.84 -23.01
C GLY A 231 -0.25 -2.25 -21.98
N LEU A 232 0.02 -3.55 -21.84
CA LEU A 232 0.93 -4.12 -20.83
C LEU A 232 2.31 -3.47 -20.77
N PRO A 233 3.03 -3.19 -21.89
CA PRO A 233 4.32 -2.51 -21.82
C PRO A 233 4.23 -1.16 -21.10
N LEU A 234 3.18 -0.37 -21.40
CA LEU A 234 2.94 0.91 -20.73
C LEU A 234 2.64 0.71 -19.24
N LEU A 235 1.78 -0.25 -18.89
CA LEU A 235 1.39 -0.51 -17.49
C LEU A 235 2.57 -0.90 -16.60
N PHE A 236 3.49 -1.72 -17.11
CA PHE A 236 4.67 -2.12 -16.35
C PHE A 236 5.72 -1.01 -16.26
N LEU A 237 5.94 -0.27 -17.33
CA LEU A 237 7.04 0.68 -17.41
C LEU A 237 6.69 2.08 -16.86
N TYR A 238 5.41 2.47 -16.78
CA TYR A 238 5.04 3.82 -16.34
C TYR A 238 5.48 4.14 -14.91
N ARG A 239 5.66 3.11 -14.08
CA ARG A 239 6.26 3.22 -12.75
C ARG A 239 7.52 4.08 -12.72
N PHE A 240 8.32 4.01 -13.79
CA PHE A 240 9.59 4.70 -13.92
C PHE A 240 9.47 6.07 -14.60
N ALA A 241 8.24 6.56 -14.85
CA ALA A 241 7.97 7.84 -15.50
C ALA A 241 6.97 8.69 -14.70
N PRO A 242 7.43 9.61 -13.83
CA PRO A 242 6.53 10.53 -13.13
C PRO A 242 5.92 11.53 -14.13
N ILE A 243 4.65 11.90 -13.93
CA ILE A 243 4.04 13.05 -14.63
C ILE A 243 4.55 14.32 -13.96
N CYS A 244 5.27 15.14 -14.72
CA CYS A 244 5.90 16.37 -14.30
C CYS A 244 5.20 17.60 -14.88
N GLN A 245 5.57 18.77 -14.37
CA GLN A 245 5.10 20.04 -14.93
C GLN A 245 5.59 20.19 -16.36
N GLY A 246 4.67 20.52 -17.27
CA GLY A 246 4.93 20.61 -18.71
C GLY A 246 4.53 19.37 -19.50
N ASP A 247 4.26 18.25 -18.84
CA ASP A 247 3.75 17.04 -19.50
C ASP A 247 2.29 17.19 -19.92
N ASP A 248 1.92 16.47 -20.98
CA ASP A 248 0.56 16.39 -21.49
C ASP A 248 -0.31 15.43 -20.66
N VAL A 249 -0.78 15.94 -19.52
CA VAL A 249 -1.44 15.11 -18.51
C VAL A 249 -2.71 14.45 -19.01
N GLU A 250 -3.52 15.16 -19.80
CA GLU A 250 -4.75 14.60 -20.35
C GLU A 250 -4.43 13.41 -21.26
N LYS A 251 -3.46 13.55 -22.16
CA LYS A 251 -3.05 12.43 -23.02
C LYS A 251 -2.50 11.26 -22.20
N ILE A 252 -1.57 11.53 -21.27
CA ILE A 252 -0.90 10.50 -20.47
C ILE A 252 -1.92 9.72 -19.63
N VAL A 253 -2.78 10.43 -18.91
CA VAL A 253 -3.81 9.82 -18.06
C VAL A 253 -4.78 9.02 -18.90
N GLY A 254 -5.22 9.55 -20.05
CA GLY A 254 -6.06 8.82 -20.99
C GLY A 254 -5.44 7.50 -21.46
N MET A 255 -4.15 7.52 -21.83
CA MET A 255 -3.42 6.31 -22.22
C MET A 255 -3.34 5.30 -21.08
N LEU A 256 -3.06 5.73 -19.85
CA LEU A 256 -3.04 4.85 -18.68
C LEU A 256 -4.40 4.23 -18.40
N VAL A 257 -5.46 5.02 -18.39
CA VAL A 257 -6.84 4.52 -18.18
C VAL A 257 -7.20 3.49 -19.25
N LYS A 258 -6.90 3.76 -20.52
CA LYS A 258 -7.12 2.79 -21.61
C LYS A 258 -6.29 1.52 -21.45
N ALA A 259 -5.02 1.63 -21.06
CA ALA A 259 -4.17 0.48 -20.83
C ALA A 259 -4.73 -0.40 -19.69
N TYR A 260 -5.17 0.23 -18.59
CA TYR A 260 -5.81 -0.49 -17.48
C TYR A 260 -7.11 -1.16 -17.88
N GLN A 261 -8.02 -0.45 -18.56
CA GLN A 261 -9.28 -1.02 -19.02
C GLN A 261 -9.06 -2.20 -19.97
N LYS A 262 -8.02 -2.14 -20.81
CA LYS A 262 -7.66 -3.23 -21.72
C LYS A 262 -7.13 -4.47 -20.97
N VAL A 263 -6.33 -4.29 -19.93
CA VAL A 263 -5.71 -5.40 -19.19
C VAL A 263 -6.66 -6.00 -18.13
N LEU A 264 -7.42 -5.15 -17.44
CA LEU A 264 -8.33 -5.56 -16.37
C LEU A 264 -9.76 -5.85 -16.85
N GLY A 265 -10.12 -5.40 -18.06
CA GLY A 265 -11.47 -5.50 -18.59
C GLY A 265 -12.47 -4.59 -17.87
N GLU A 266 -13.76 -4.90 -18.02
CA GLU A 266 -14.86 -4.12 -17.43
C GLU A 266 -14.96 -4.22 -15.89
N ALA A 267 -14.16 -5.09 -15.26
CA ALA A 267 -14.17 -5.31 -13.82
C ALA A 267 -13.53 -4.17 -13.02
N VAL A 268 -12.67 -3.34 -13.65
CA VAL A 268 -11.99 -2.24 -12.97
C VAL A 268 -12.95 -1.07 -12.76
N LYS A 269 -13.06 -0.57 -11.53
CA LYS A 269 -13.91 0.57 -11.21
C LYS A 269 -13.19 1.87 -11.54
N ASP A 270 -13.95 2.88 -11.97
CA ASP A 270 -13.43 4.24 -12.22
C ASP A 270 -12.60 4.78 -11.06
N ARG A 271 -13.05 4.53 -9.84
CA ARG A 271 -12.34 4.91 -8.62
C ARG A 271 -10.95 4.29 -8.53
N ASP A 272 -10.81 3.02 -8.88
CA ASP A 272 -9.52 2.32 -8.84
C ASP A 272 -8.59 2.89 -9.91
N LEU A 273 -9.13 3.18 -11.11
CA LEU A 273 -8.40 3.88 -12.17
C LEU A 273 -7.91 5.25 -11.72
N GLN A 274 -8.78 6.05 -11.09
CA GLN A 274 -8.44 7.38 -10.57
C GLN A 274 -7.26 7.30 -9.58
N LYS A 275 -7.27 6.34 -8.65
CA LYS A 275 -6.18 6.14 -7.69
C LYS A 275 -4.87 5.75 -8.35
N LEU A 276 -4.93 4.88 -9.35
CA LEU A 276 -3.75 4.41 -10.07
C LEU A 276 -3.10 5.56 -10.85
N VAL A 277 -3.89 6.43 -11.51
CA VAL A 277 -3.36 7.59 -12.25
C VAL A 277 -2.91 8.74 -11.36
N GLU A 278 -3.56 8.97 -10.21
CA GLU A 278 -3.16 10.05 -9.29
C GLU A 278 -1.75 9.85 -8.75
N ARG A 279 -1.33 8.60 -8.58
CA ARG A 279 -0.02 8.29 -8.01
C ARG A 279 1.15 8.78 -8.84
N VAL A 280 1.02 8.74 -10.16
CA VAL A 280 2.10 9.16 -11.06
C VAL A 280 2.18 10.67 -11.18
N ASP A 281 1.15 11.40 -10.74
CA ASP A 281 1.13 12.86 -10.80
C ASP A 281 2.04 13.49 -9.74
N CYS A 282 3.17 14.01 -10.21
CA CYS A 282 4.16 14.68 -9.39
C CYS A 282 4.20 16.19 -9.61
N ARG A 283 3.29 16.75 -10.43
CA ARG A 283 3.28 18.18 -10.79
C ARG A 283 3.15 19.09 -9.57
N LYS A 284 2.29 18.72 -8.62
CA LYS A 284 2.06 19.46 -7.38
C LYS A 284 3.22 19.39 -6.40
N ARG A 285 4.07 18.36 -6.53
CA ARG A 285 5.36 18.28 -5.81
C ARG A 285 6.42 19.21 -6.42
N GLY A 286 6.08 19.97 -7.46
CA GLY A 286 6.98 20.88 -8.16
C GLY A 286 7.93 20.18 -9.12
N PHE A 287 7.70 18.90 -9.44
CA PHE A 287 8.63 18.14 -10.28
C PHE A 287 8.55 18.64 -11.72
N ARG A 288 9.70 18.99 -12.29
CA ARG A 288 9.84 19.49 -13.65
C ARG A 288 11.05 18.85 -14.32
N TRP A 289 10.93 18.60 -15.62
CA TRP A 289 12.06 18.21 -16.46
C TRP A 289 12.91 19.41 -16.83
N PHE A 290 14.20 19.31 -16.58
CA PHE A 290 15.21 20.28 -16.98
C PHE A 290 16.18 19.63 -17.97
N ARG A 291 16.66 20.43 -18.93
CA ARG A 291 17.63 19.99 -19.93
C ARG A 291 19.02 20.53 -19.60
N GLU A 292 20.02 19.68 -19.66
CA GLU A 292 21.43 20.02 -19.48
C GLU A 292 22.25 19.42 -20.64
N GLY A 293 22.45 20.18 -21.72
CA GLY A 293 23.00 19.62 -22.96
C GLY A 293 22.08 18.57 -23.58
N GLU A 294 22.57 17.34 -23.76
CA GLU A 294 21.79 16.18 -24.22
C GLU A 294 21.18 15.36 -23.07
N ASN A 295 21.38 15.79 -21.83
CA ASN A 295 20.85 15.14 -20.64
C ASN A 295 19.54 15.79 -20.20
N TRP A 296 18.70 15.00 -19.54
CA TRP A 296 17.44 15.44 -18.92
C TRP A 296 17.41 15.02 -17.47
N TRP A 297 17.03 15.90 -16.56
CA TRP A 297 16.92 15.57 -15.15
C TRP A 297 15.65 16.18 -14.54
N ILE A 298 15.19 15.61 -13.42
CA ILE A 298 14.03 16.13 -12.68
C ILE A 298 14.51 16.95 -11.48
N GLY A 299 13.98 18.16 -11.37
CA GLY A 299 14.24 19.06 -10.25
C GLY A 299 12.96 19.65 -9.68
N LYS A 300 13.12 20.39 -8.57
CA LYS A 300 12.11 21.29 -7.99
C LYS A 300 12.60 22.72 -8.07
N GLY A 301 11.96 23.54 -8.89
CA GLY A 301 12.29 24.95 -9.08
C GLY A 301 11.52 25.54 -10.26
N GLU A 302 11.58 26.86 -10.42
CA GLU A 302 10.97 27.52 -11.58
C GLU A 302 11.80 27.30 -12.85
N ASP A 303 13.13 27.28 -12.67
CA ASP A 303 14.13 27.11 -13.71
C ASP A 303 15.28 26.19 -13.25
N ALA A 304 16.18 25.86 -14.18
CA ALA A 304 17.30 24.96 -13.91
C ALA A 304 18.33 25.54 -12.93
N GLU A 305 18.40 26.87 -12.78
CA GLU A 305 19.37 27.56 -11.90
C GLU A 305 18.93 27.53 -10.44
N THR A 306 17.62 27.63 -10.21
CA THR A 306 16.99 27.62 -8.88
C THR A 306 16.55 26.22 -8.45
N ALA A 307 16.56 25.27 -9.37
CA ALA A 307 16.06 23.93 -9.10
C ALA A 307 16.96 23.13 -8.15
N GLY A 308 16.39 22.71 -7.03
CA GLY A 308 16.98 21.66 -6.20
C GLY A 308 16.85 20.30 -6.89
N GLY A 309 17.92 19.51 -6.89
CA GLY A 309 17.89 18.15 -7.43
C GLY A 309 16.84 17.28 -6.73
N VAL A 310 16.06 16.53 -7.52
CA VAL A 310 15.08 15.56 -7.00
C VAL A 310 15.60 14.17 -7.30
N TYR A 311 16.43 13.60 -6.43
CA TYR A 311 16.81 12.17 -6.37
C TYR A 311 17.13 11.40 -7.68
N THR A 312 17.19 12.05 -8.85
CA THR A 312 17.44 11.44 -10.15
C THR A 312 18.78 11.90 -10.72
N TYR A 313 19.46 10.94 -11.32
CA TYR A 313 20.88 10.99 -11.62
C TYR A 313 21.17 11.09 -13.12
N ARG A 314 20.20 11.53 -13.94
CA ARG A 314 20.45 11.81 -15.36
C ARG A 314 21.16 13.15 -15.60
N SER A 315 21.51 13.92 -14.56
CA SER A 315 22.33 15.14 -14.71
C SER A 315 23.78 14.81 -15.11
N ARG A 316 24.49 15.76 -15.72
CA ARG A 316 25.86 15.53 -16.23
C ARG A 316 26.84 15.10 -15.13
N GLU A 317 26.69 15.62 -13.93
CA GLU A 317 27.51 15.28 -12.77
C GLU A 317 27.24 13.85 -12.30
N ALA A 318 25.97 13.45 -12.28
CA ALA A 318 25.57 12.12 -11.86
C ALA A 318 25.90 11.02 -12.89
N VAL A 319 25.94 11.36 -14.19
CA VAL A 319 26.46 10.48 -15.26
C VAL A 319 27.92 10.11 -15.02
N LYS A 320 28.75 11.06 -14.56
CA LYS A 320 30.18 10.83 -14.31
C LYS A 320 30.43 9.85 -13.16
N ASP A 321 29.58 9.85 -12.14
CA ASP A 321 29.79 9.07 -10.92
C ASP A 321 29.03 7.74 -10.89
N ARG A 322 27.95 7.57 -11.67
CA ARG A 322 26.98 6.45 -11.49
C ARG A 322 26.60 5.67 -12.76
N LYS A 323 27.37 5.77 -13.84
CA LYS A 323 27.29 4.89 -15.04
C LYS A 323 25.94 4.91 -15.80
N TRP A 324 25.24 6.05 -15.86
CA TRP A 324 24.11 6.19 -16.80
C TRP A 324 24.60 6.20 -18.24
N MET A 325 23.98 5.37 -19.08
CA MET A 325 24.29 5.16 -20.49
C MET A 325 23.45 6.10 -21.39
N ASN A 326 23.69 7.41 -21.31
CA ASN A 326 22.84 8.38 -22.01
C ASN A 326 22.88 8.24 -23.54
N GLU A 327 24.06 7.93 -24.09
CA GLU A 327 24.23 7.77 -25.53
C GLU A 327 23.44 6.55 -26.02
N GLU A 328 23.62 5.40 -25.37
CA GLU A 328 22.91 4.17 -25.69
C GLU A 328 21.40 4.28 -25.47
N TRP A 329 20.97 4.99 -24.42
CA TRP A 329 19.55 5.27 -24.18
C TRP A 329 18.95 6.13 -25.30
N ASN A 330 19.66 7.19 -25.72
CA ASN A 330 19.19 8.04 -26.81
C ASN A 330 19.10 7.25 -28.13
N VAL A 331 20.08 6.36 -28.41
CA VAL A 331 20.02 5.45 -29.56
C VAL A 331 18.80 4.54 -29.47
N LEU A 332 18.53 3.93 -28.30
CA LEU A 332 17.33 3.12 -28.08
C LEU A 332 16.05 3.89 -28.42
N VAL A 333 15.92 5.12 -27.93
CA VAL A 333 14.73 5.95 -28.17
C VAL A 333 14.57 6.31 -29.64
N GLU A 334 15.67 6.63 -30.34
CA GLU A 334 15.63 6.92 -31.78
C GLU A 334 15.29 5.67 -32.62
N GLU A 335 15.81 4.49 -32.26
CA GLU A 335 15.42 3.24 -32.90
C GLU A 335 13.93 2.91 -32.65
N ALA A 336 13.42 3.15 -31.43
CA ALA A 336 11.99 3.02 -31.14
C ALA A 336 11.15 3.96 -32.03
N ARG A 337 11.59 5.21 -32.21
CA ARG A 337 10.94 6.16 -33.14
C ARG A 337 10.96 5.63 -34.57
N ALA A 338 12.08 5.07 -35.02
CA ALA A 338 12.20 4.51 -36.36
C ALA A 338 11.25 3.32 -36.58
N VAL A 339 11.14 2.40 -35.62
CA VAL A 339 10.18 1.28 -35.66
C VAL A 339 8.75 1.80 -35.77
N VAL A 340 8.38 2.77 -34.95
CA VAL A 340 7.04 3.38 -34.97
C VAL A 340 6.78 4.07 -36.32
N GLN A 341 7.72 4.87 -36.83
CA GLN A 341 7.57 5.56 -38.10
C GLN A 341 7.51 4.62 -39.31
N GLY A 342 8.26 3.51 -39.29
CA GLY A 342 8.29 2.51 -40.36
C GLY A 342 6.95 1.82 -40.62
N VAL A 343 6.08 1.76 -39.60
CA VAL A 343 4.72 1.19 -39.71
C VAL A 343 3.67 2.23 -40.11
N VAL A 344 3.91 3.52 -39.88
CA VAL A 344 2.92 4.64 -40.02
C VAL A 344 2.69 5.08 -41.49
N GLY A 345 2.86 4.17 -42.45
CA GLY A 345 2.52 4.38 -43.86
C GLY A 345 1.03 4.62 -44.18
N GLY A 346 0.11 4.62 -43.20
CA GLY A 346 -1.30 4.91 -43.44
C GLY A 346 -2.15 4.96 -42.17
N GLY A 347 -2.58 6.16 -41.77
CA GLY A 347 -3.56 6.40 -40.70
C GLY A 347 -2.94 7.09 -39.49
N GLY A 348 -3.17 8.40 -39.35
CA GLY A 348 -2.66 9.18 -38.23
C GLY A 348 -3.34 8.79 -36.91
N ASP A 349 -2.54 8.61 -35.86
CA ASP A 349 -3.00 8.38 -34.48
C ASP A 349 -3.81 9.56 -33.88
N GLY A 350 -4.02 10.65 -34.62
CA GLY A 350 -4.67 11.87 -34.14
C GLY A 350 -6.07 11.65 -33.57
N GLU A 351 -6.89 10.79 -34.18
CA GLU A 351 -8.24 10.46 -33.64
C GLU A 351 -8.17 9.72 -32.30
N LYS A 352 -7.12 8.92 -32.08
CA LYS A 352 -6.90 8.23 -30.80
C LYS A 352 -6.34 9.17 -29.73
N GLU A 353 -5.51 10.14 -30.12
CA GLU A 353 -4.98 11.13 -29.18
C GLU A 353 -6.10 12.00 -28.58
N ASP A 354 -7.07 12.42 -29.39
CA ASP A 354 -8.24 13.16 -28.90
C ASP A 354 -9.10 12.30 -27.96
N GLU A 355 -9.29 11.01 -28.28
CA GLU A 355 -9.96 10.06 -27.39
C GLU A 355 -9.24 9.95 -26.04
N TYR A 356 -7.92 9.86 -26.04
CA TYR A 356 -7.12 9.80 -24.82
C TYR A 356 -7.25 11.10 -24.02
N ARG A 357 -7.21 12.27 -24.66
CA ARG A 357 -7.40 13.55 -23.96
C ARG A 357 -8.76 13.65 -23.28
N GLU A 358 -9.84 13.30 -23.98
CA GLU A 358 -11.18 13.32 -23.39
C GLU A 358 -11.32 12.35 -22.22
N LEU A 359 -10.73 11.16 -22.33
CA LEU A 359 -10.68 10.23 -21.21
C LEU A 359 -9.82 10.78 -20.06
N GLY A 360 -8.69 11.38 -20.37
CA GLY A 360 -7.80 12.01 -19.39
C GLY A 360 -8.43 13.18 -18.64
N LYS A 361 -9.30 13.95 -19.29
CA LYS A 361 -10.10 15.00 -18.62
C LYS A 361 -11.05 14.42 -17.59
N ARG A 362 -11.70 13.29 -17.92
CA ARG A 362 -12.59 12.58 -16.97
C ARG A 362 -11.83 12.06 -15.75
N PHE A 363 -10.61 11.58 -15.95
CA PHE A 363 -9.76 11.01 -14.90
C PHE A 363 -8.64 11.96 -14.46
N ALA A 364 -8.83 13.27 -14.64
CA ALA A 364 -7.81 14.24 -14.32
C ALA A 364 -7.39 14.06 -12.85
N PRO A 365 -6.07 13.93 -12.56
CA PRO A 365 -5.62 13.73 -11.19
C PRO A 365 -6.15 14.85 -10.30
N ARG A 366 -6.80 14.48 -9.20
CA ARG A 366 -7.29 15.47 -8.24
C ARG A 366 -6.10 16.17 -7.60
N GLU A 367 -6.35 17.39 -7.15
CA GLU A 367 -5.35 18.12 -6.39
C GLU A 367 -4.93 17.33 -5.15
N GLN A 368 -3.62 17.16 -4.95
CA GLN A 368 -3.08 16.44 -3.79
C GLN A 368 -2.57 17.45 -2.78
N HIS A 369 -3.07 17.34 -1.56
CA HIS A 369 -2.64 18.14 -0.42
C HIS A 369 -1.89 17.22 0.55
N GLY A 370 -0.57 17.37 0.62
CA GLY A 370 0.25 16.72 1.64
C GLY A 370 0.15 17.48 2.94
N LEU A 371 -0.20 16.80 4.02
CA LEU A 371 -0.39 17.35 5.36
C LEU A 371 0.41 16.52 6.36
N ASN A 372 0.87 17.15 7.44
CA ASN A 372 1.47 16.47 8.58
C ASN A 372 0.67 16.76 9.85
N VAL A 373 0.29 15.73 10.58
CA VAL A 373 -0.29 15.86 11.91
C VAL A 373 0.78 15.55 12.95
N TRP A 374 0.93 16.46 13.91
CA TRP A 374 1.69 16.22 15.14
C TRP A 374 0.72 16.07 16.30
N LEU A 375 0.48 14.82 16.69
CA LEU A 375 -0.38 14.49 17.81
C LEU A 375 0.44 14.54 19.09
N ALA A 376 0.14 15.51 19.96
CA ALA A 376 0.73 15.56 21.29
C ALA A 376 0.20 14.39 22.14
N LEU A 377 1.07 13.75 22.91
CA LEU A 377 0.68 12.62 23.76
C LEU A 377 0.69 12.93 25.26
N ARG A 378 1.37 14.01 25.67
CA ARG A 378 1.74 14.27 27.07
C ARG A 378 1.30 15.65 27.59
N GLU A 379 0.28 16.26 27.00
CA GLU A 379 -0.29 17.48 27.60
C GLU A 379 -0.94 17.16 28.95
N LYS A 380 -0.71 18.01 29.95
CA LYS A 380 -1.20 17.82 31.32
C LYS A 380 -2.71 17.67 31.36
N ASP A 381 -3.42 18.51 30.61
CA ASP A 381 -4.88 18.62 30.68
C ASP A 381 -5.58 17.47 29.94
N ARG A 382 -4.90 16.86 28.97
CA ARG A 382 -5.45 15.81 28.09
C ARG A 382 -4.38 14.78 27.74
N PRO A 383 -3.88 13.98 28.70
CA PRO A 383 -2.87 12.99 28.38
C PRO A 383 -3.46 11.90 27.49
N MET A 384 -2.73 11.52 26.45
CA MET A 384 -3.12 10.43 25.56
C MET A 384 -2.38 9.16 25.94
N PRO A 385 -3.01 7.98 25.79
CA PRO A 385 -2.30 6.74 26.01
C PRO A 385 -1.16 6.57 25.00
N PRO A 386 -0.09 5.85 25.37
CA PRO A 386 0.89 5.39 24.40
C PRO A 386 0.18 4.70 23.24
N ARG A 387 0.56 5.02 21.99
CA ARG A 387 0.00 4.48 20.73
C ARG A 387 -1.30 5.12 20.23
N ALA A 388 -1.79 6.19 20.85
CA ALA A 388 -2.96 6.92 20.34
C ALA A 388 -2.79 7.34 18.88
N GLY A 389 -1.59 7.76 18.45
CA GLY A 389 -1.33 8.19 17.08
C GLY A 389 -1.38 7.03 16.08
N ARG A 390 -0.86 5.85 16.44
CA ARG A 390 -1.00 4.65 15.56
C ARG A 390 -2.46 4.30 15.33
N TYR A 391 -3.27 4.31 16.38
CA TYR A 391 -4.69 4.00 16.29
C TYR A 391 -5.45 5.04 15.46
N PHE A 392 -5.21 6.32 15.73
CA PHE A 392 -5.73 7.42 14.93
C PHE A 392 -5.32 7.30 13.46
N GLY A 393 -4.06 6.98 13.17
CA GLY A 393 -3.56 6.80 11.81
C GLY A 393 -4.23 5.67 11.05
N LEU A 394 -4.38 4.49 11.67
CA LEU A 394 -5.06 3.36 11.03
C LEU A 394 -6.54 3.64 10.76
N THR A 395 -7.24 4.23 11.73
CA THR A 395 -8.65 4.61 11.57
C THR A 395 -8.82 5.67 10.50
N LEU A 396 -8.00 6.73 10.54
CA LEU A 396 -8.07 7.83 9.58
C LEU A 396 -7.74 7.34 8.17
N ASP A 397 -6.71 6.50 7.99
CA ASP A 397 -6.38 5.92 6.68
C ASP A 397 -7.56 5.11 6.13
N GLY A 398 -8.17 4.24 6.95
CA GLY A 398 -9.34 3.46 6.55
C GLY A 398 -10.51 4.35 6.10
N VAL A 399 -10.85 5.36 6.91
CA VAL A 399 -11.96 6.29 6.60
C VAL A 399 -11.66 7.12 5.34
N LEU A 400 -10.47 7.74 5.23
CA LEU A 400 -10.10 8.53 4.06
C LEU A 400 -10.09 7.69 2.79
N ARG A 401 -9.56 6.46 2.86
CA ARG A 401 -9.55 5.55 1.71
C ARG A 401 -10.95 5.19 1.28
N ILE A 402 -11.84 4.86 2.22
CA ILE A 402 -13.24 4.48 1.95
C ILE A 402 -14.07 5.65 1.42
N LEU A 403 -13.81 6.87 1.90
CA LEU A 403 -14.42 8.09 1.36
C LEU A 403 -13.84 8.53 0.02
N ASP A 404 -12.79 7.84 -0.46
CA ASP A 404 -12.03 8.22 -1.66
C ASP A 404 -11.39 9.60 -1.57
N MET A 405 -11.06 10.04 -0.35
CA MET A 405 -10.58 11.38 -0.06
C MET A 405 -9.09 11.44 0.20
N GLY A 406 -8.41 10.32 0.39
CA GLY A 406 -7.01 10.38 0.79
C GLY A 406 -6.44 9.10 1.36
N ARG A 407 -5.28 9.26 2.01
CA ARG A 407 -4.58 8.24 2.79
C ARG A 407 -3.89 8.87 3.98
N ALA A 408 -3.63 8.08 5.01
CA ALA A 408 -2.81 8.47 6.15
C ALA A 408 -1.78 7.38 6.46
N THR A 409 -0.56 7.78 6.80
CA THR A 409 0.51 6.88 7.21
C THR A 409 1.23 7.43 8.43
N SER A 410 1.69 6.53 9.30
CA SER A 410 2.59 6.92 10.39
C SER A 410 3.93 7.34 9.80
N SER A 411 4.45 8.50 10.23
CA SER A 411 5.72 9.04 9.76
C SER A 411 6.78 9.12 10.86
N GLY A 412 6.47 8.62 12.07
CA GLY A 412 7.38 8.57 13.21
C GLY A 412 6.76 9.15 14.48
N GLY A 413 7.61 9.62 15.39
CA GLY A 413 7.21 10.26 16.63
C GLY A 413 8.43 10.82 17.36
N SER A 414 8.19 11.59 18.42
CA SER A 414 9.24 12.08 19.30
C SER A 414 9.17 11.39 20.65
N SER A 415 10.32 11.17 21.27
CA SER A 415 10.41 10.71 22.65
C SER A 415 11.40 11.55 23.46
N CYS A 416 11.23 11.55 24.78
CA CYS A 416 12.23 12.09 25.70
C CYS A 416 12.52 11.08 26.81
N ILE A 417 13.64 11.25 27.51
CA ILE A 417 14.01 10.40 28.64
C ILE A 417 13.43 11.01 29.92
N ILE A 418 12.55 10.27 30.60
CA ILE A 418 12.00 10.63 31.91
C ILE A 418 12.36 9.51 32.88
N ASN A 419 13.09 9.83 33.95
CA ASN A 419 13.54 8.85 34.97
C ASN A 419 14.27 7.64 34.34
N GLY A 420 15.15 7.89 33.36
CA GLY A 420 15.93 6.84 32.67
C GLY A 420 15.13 6.01 31.66
N ARG A 421 13.85 6.30 31.43
CA ARG A 421 13.00 5.58 30.45
C ARG A 421 12.67 6.48 29.27
N SER A 422 12.75 5.93 28.05
CA SER A 422 12.25 6.61 26.85
C SER A 422 10.72 6.66 26.88
N VAL A 423 10.17 7.86 26.77
CA VAL A 423 8.73 8.13 26.82
C VAL A 423 8.33 8.88 25.56
N SER A 424 7.39 8.34 24.80
CA SER A 424 6.82 9.03 23.64
C SER A 424 6.09 10.30 24.07
N THR A 425 6.41 11.42 23.42
CA THR A 425 5.84 12.75 23.66
C THR A 425 4.92 13.19 22.53
N SER A 426 5.16 12.71 21.31
CA SER A 426 4.30 12.96 20.15
C SER A 426 4.35 11.81 19.15
N ASP A 427 3.27 11.65 18.40
CA ASP A 427 3.21 10.81 17.20
C ASP A 427 3.05 11.70 15.96
N HIS A 428 3.76 11.36 14.90
CA HIS A 428 3.75 12.10 13.63
C HIS A 428 3.09 11.27 12.55
N MET A 429 2.23 11.91 11.75
CA MET A 429 1.54 11.26 10.64
C MET A 429 1.61 12.11 9.39
N SER A 430 1.85 11.45 8.25
CA SER A 430 1.70 12.03 6.92
C SER A 430 0.30 11.70 6.40
N ILE A 431 -0.42 12.70 5.91
CA ILE A 431 -1.76 12.57 5.35
C ILE A 431 -1.73 13.16 3.95
N THR A 432 -2.34 12.48 2.99
CA THR A 432 -2.59 13.02 1.66
C THR A 432 -4.10 13.13 1.47
N ILE A 433 -4.59 14.33 1.16
CA ILE A 433 -5.99 14.58 0.80
C ILE A 433 -6.08 14.83 -0.72
N TYR A 434 -7.07 14.21 -1.36
CA TYR A 434 -7.36 14.35 -2.78
C TYR A 434 -8.59 15.25 -3.00
N GLY A 435 -8.40 16.32 -3.76
CA GLY A 435 -9.44 17.26 -4.15
C GLY A 435 -9.82 18.22 -3.01
N ASP A 436 -10.94 17.95 -2.34
CA ASP A 436 -11.54 18.88 -1.38
C ASP A 436 -10.78 18.91 -0.05
N LEU A 437 -9.78 19.81 0.05
CA LEU A 437 -8.99 20.02 1.26
C LEU A 437 -9.85 20.40 2.47
N ALA A 438 -10.89 21.23 2.29
CA ALA A 438 -11.73 21.69 3.39
C ALA A 438 -12.50 20.52 4.02
N ARG A 439 -13.07 19.65 3.18
CA ARG A 439 -13.70 18.42 3.62
C ARG A 439 -12.69 17.46 4.26
N GLY A 440 -11.48 17.35 3.70
CA GLY A 440 -10.40 16.55 4.29
C GLY A 440 -10.01 17.03 5.70
N LYS A 441 -9.80 18.34 5.89
CA LYS A 441 -9.56 18.97 7.19
C LYS A 441 -10.68 18.67 8.18
N THR A 442 -11.92 18.77 7.71
CA THR A 442 -13.12 18.48 8.51
C THR A 442 -13.10 17.05 9.07
N VAL A 443 -12.81 16.05 8.23
CA VAL A 443 -12.71 14.65 8.65
C VAL A 443 -11.56 14.45 9.66
N ILE A 444 -10.39 15.04 9.40
CA ILE A 444 -9.24 14.98 10.31
C ILE A 444 -9.60 15.58 11.68
N LYS A 445 -10.22 16.77 11.69
CA LYS A 445 -10.66 17.49 12.89
C LYS A 445 -11.67 16.66 13.69
N GLN A 446 -12.67 16.09 13.03
CA GLN A 446 -13.67 15.22 13.67
C GLN A 446 -13.03 13.99 14.31
N MET A 447 -12.10 13.33 13.62
CA MET A 447 -11.39 12.16 14.16
C MET A 447 -10.52 12.53 15.37
N LEU A 448 -9.87 13.68 15.36
CA LEU A 448 -9.09 14.19 16.50
C LEU A 448 -9.99 14.55 17.70
N TRP A 449 -11.19 15.10 17.46
CA TRP A 449 -12.18 15.30 18.52
C TRP A 449 -12.65 13.99 19.14
N TRP A 450 -13.01 12.99 18.32
CA TRP A 450 -13.37 11.66 18.82
C TRP A 450 -12.25 10.99 19.60
N LEU A 451 -11.01 11.24 19.21
CA LEU A 451 -9.82 10.77 19.89
C LEU A 451 -9.57 11.50 21.24
N ARG A 452 -10.24 12.64 21.51
CA ARG A 452 -9.93 13.58 22.60
C ARG A 452 -8.52 14.19 22.48
N ALA A 453 -8.07 14.47 21.26
CA ALA A 453 -6.73 14.96 20.99
C ALA A 453 -6.40 16.27 21.77
N PRO A 454 -5.14 16.46 22.22
CA PRO A 454 -4.77 17.64 22.99
C PRO A 454 -4.71 18.92 22.14
N MET A 455 -4.68 20.09 22.79
CA MET A 455 -4.70 21.39 22.12
C MET A 455 -3.41 21.70 21.37
N ALA A 456 -2.26 21.22 21.83
CA ALA A 456 -1.01 21.31 21.07
C ALA A 456 -0.97 20.42 19.82
N THR A 457 -2.03 19.67 19.51
CA THR A 457 -2.10 18.94 18.24
C THR A 457 -2.12 19.92 17.09
N THR A 458 -1.12 19.82 16.21
CA THR A 458 -1.01 20.72 15.05
C THR A 458 -1.21 19.97 13.74
N LEU A 459 -1.76 20.67 12.76
CA LEU A 459 -1.82 20.25 11.37
C LEU A 459 -0.92 21.20 10.56
N ARG A 460 -0.08 20.65 9.70
CA ARG A 460 0.89 21.40 8.89
C ARG A 460 0.74 21.04 7.42
N ASP A 461 0.99 22.01 6.56
CA ASP A 461 1.18 21.77 5.14
C ASP A 461 2.53 21.05 4.94
N GLY A 462 2.52 19.89 4.30
CA GLY A 462 3.72 19.09 4.05
C GLY A 462 4.68 19.69 3.04
N SER A 463 4.25 20.67 2.24
CA SER A 463 5.08 21.34 1.25
C SER A 463 5.83 22.55 1.82
N SER A 464 5.17 23.34 2.66
CA SER A 464 5.70 24.60 3.22
C SER A 464 6.10 24.49 4.69
N TYR A 465 5.70 23.42 5.38
CA TYR A 465 5.73 23.27 6.84
C TYR A 465 4.97 24.38 7.60
N GLY A 466 4.19 25.19 6.89
CA GLY A 466 3.30 26.18 7.50
C GLY A 466 2.20 25.49 8.30
N GLU A 467 1.90 26.01 9.49
CA GLU A 467 0.77 25.52 10.27
C GLU A 467 -0.54 25.87 9.58
N LEU A 468 -1.38 24.86 9.42
CA LEU A 468 -2.74 25.02 8.93
C LEU A 468 -3.66 25.12 10.14
N PRO A 469 -4.55 26.12 10.19
CA PRO A 469 -5.48 26.26 11.30
C PRO A 469 -6.42 25.05 11.31
N LEU A 470 -6.26 24.21 12.34
CA LEU A 470 -7.17 23.13 12.67
C LEU A 470 -8.23 23.60 13.69
N ASN A 471 -7.86 24.58 14.54
CA ASN A 471 -8.68 25.19 15.59
C ASN A 471 -9.65 24.20 16.27
N LEU A 472 -9.08 23.23 16.99
CA LEU A 472 -9.84 22.20 17.69
C LEU A 472 -10.78 22.77 18.78
N ALA A 473 -10.57 24.01 19.24
CA ALA A 473 -11.44 24.68 20.21
C ALA A 473 -12.71 25.29 19.59
N ASP A 474 -12.81 25.37 18.26
CA ASP A 474 -13.94 25.97 17.56
C ASP A 474 -14.78 24.90 16.85
N GLU A 475 -16.01 24.73 17.33
CA GLU A 475 -17.00 23.81 16.77
C GLU A 475 -17.64 24.34 15.47
N THR A 476 -17.65 25.65 15.26
CA THR A 476 -18.45 26.30 14.22
C THR A 476 -17.81 26.22 12.84
N GLU A 477 -16.48 26.08 12.80
CA GLU A 477 -15.70 25.88 11.59
C GLU A 477 -15.60 24.38 11.26
N ASP A 478 -15.80 24.02 9.99
CA ASP A 478 -15.56 22.68 9.47
C ASP A 478 -16.49 21.60 10.11
N LYS A 479 -17.81 21.83 10.15
CA LYS A 479 -18.79 20.78 10.53
C LYS A 479 -19.08 19.87 9.33
N PRO A 480 -18.82 18.56 9.41
CA PRO A 480 -19.24 17.65 8.35
C PRO A 480 -20.75 17.42 8.39
N ASP A 481 -21.32 17.14 7.22
CA ASP A 481 -22.73 16.71 7.11
C ASP A 481 -22.98 15.38 7.83
N ASP A 482 -21.96 14.51 7.87
CA ASP A 482 -22.02 13.19 8.51
C ASP A 482 -21.05 13.06 9.68
N ILE A 483 -21.36 12.17 10.63
CA ILE A 483 -20.38 11.70 11.61
C ILE A 483 -19.65 10.48 11.07
N TYR A 484 -18.36 10.63 10.79
CA TYR A 484 -17.52 9.52 10.39
C TYR A 484 -16.86 8.86 11.61
N LEU A 485 -16.88 7.53 11.61
CA LEU A 485 -16.20 6.67 12.58
C LEU A 485 -15.59 5.49 11.83
N GLY A 486 -14.56 4.89 12.42
CA GLY A 486 -14.08 3.58 11.99
C GLY A 486 -14.67 2.46 12.85
N ILE A 487 -14.77 1.25 12.30
CA ILE A 487 -15.13 0.04 13.03
C ILE A 487 -14.17 -1.11 12.71
N CYS A 488 -13.69 -1.79 13.74
CA CYS A 488 -12.80 -2.92 13.60
C CYS A 488 -12.88 -3.85 14.82
N VAL A 489 -12.45 -5.10 14.65
CA VAL A 489 -12.06 -5.99 15.74
C VAL A 489 -10.55 -5.85 15.91
N PRO A 490 -10.04 -5.38 17.06
CA PRO A 490 -8.60 -5.30 17.28
C PRO A 490 -7.99 -6.70 17.27
N ASP A 491 -6.81 -6.82 16.66
CA ASP A 491 -6.02 -8.04 16.63
C ASP A 491 -4.62 -7.72 17.17
N ILE A 492 -4.18 -8.45 18.19
CA ILE A 492 -2.82 -8.34 18.72
C ILE A 492 -2.09 -9.63 18.37
N LEU A 493 -0.97 -9.49 17.66
CA LEU A 493 -0.05 -10.61 17.54
C LEU A 493 0.56 -10.91 18.92
N PRO A 494 0.44 -12.16 19.43
CA PRO A 494 0.84 -12.54 20.79
C PRO A 494 2.23 -12.08 21.23
N ASP A 495 3.17 -11.92 20.28
CA ASP A 495 4.57 -11.61 20.55
C ASP A 495 4.99 -10.18 20.16
N CYS A 496 4.07 -9.38 19.62
CA CYS A 496 4.35 -8.04 19.15
C CYS A 496 3.28 -7.09 19.68
N SER A 497 3.35 -6.77 20.96
CA SER A 497 2.43 -5.81 21.59
C SER A 497 2.41 -4.45 20.87
N TRP A 498 3.45 -4.10 20.11
CA TRP A 498 3.52 -2.90 19.28
C TRP A 498 2.75 -3.01 17.95
N LEU A 499 2.46 -4.21 17.45
CA LEU A 499 1.72 -4.44 16.22
C LEU A 499 0.22 -4.53 16.49
N VAL A 500 -0.40 -3.36 16.64
CA VAL A 500 -1.85 -3.20 16.57
C VAL A 500 -2.30 -3.53 15.15
N GLY A 501 -3.03 -4.63 14.99
CA GLY A 501 -3.83 -4.92 13.81
C GLY A 501 -5.27 -4.44 14.03
N HIS A 502 -5.90 -3.94 12.97
CA HIS A 502 -7.35 -3.83 12.91
C HIS A 502 -7.82 -4.93 11.98
N THR A 503 -8.81 -5.71 12.39
CA THR A 503 -9.38 -6.78 11.59
C THR A 503 -10.83 -6.45 11.33
N LEU A 504 -11.32 -6.63 10.10
CA LEU A 504 -12.73 -6.39 9.78
C LEU A 504 -13.39 -7.72 9.42
N PRO A 505 -13.94 -8.48 10.40
CA PRO A 505 -14.50 -9.80 10.14
C PRO A 505 -15.48 -9.82 8.98
N ASP A 506 -15.39 -10.82 8.09
CA ASP A 506 -16.39 -11.01 7.03
C ASP A 506 -17.79 -11.23 7.64
N SER A 507 -17.83 -11.75 8.87
CA SER A 507 -19.05 -11.88 9.67
C SER A 507 -19.75 -10.55 9.90
N LEU A 508 -19.08 -9.39 9.91
CA LEU A 508 -19.75 -8.10 10.12
C LEU A 508 -20.83 -7.82 9.09
N ARG A 509 -20.62 -8.20 7.83
CA ARG A 509 -21.63 -8.04 6.78
C ARG A 509 -22.83 -8.95 7.05
N THR A 510 -22.57 -10.24 7.31
CA THR A 510 -23.62 -11.22 7.62
C THR A 510 -24.40 -10.85 8.89
N THR A 511 -23.70 -10.35 9.91
CA THR A 511 -24.26 -9.88 11.18
C THR A 511 -25.20 -8.70 10.93
N LEU A 512 -24.82 -7.75 10.06
CA LEU A 512 -25.67 -6.61 9.72
C LEU A 512 -26.93 -7.00 8.94
N GLU A 513 -26.86 -8.06 8.13
CA GLU A 513 -28.03 -8.59 7.40
C GLU A 513 -28.94 -9.44 8.29
N SER A 514 -28.52 -9.77 9.52
CA SER A 514 -29.33 -10.56 10.45
C SER A 514 -30.54 -9.76 10.95
N LYS A 515 -31.71 -10.42 10.98
CA LYS A 515 -32.94 -9.83 11.52
C LYS A 515 -32.81 -9.46 13.00
N GLU A 516 -31.94 -10.15 13.74
CA GLU A 516 -31.67 -9.87 15.15
C GLU A 516 -30.99 -8.50 15.35
N VAL A 517 -30.01 -8.17 14.50
CA VAL A 517 -29.32 -6.88 14.56
C VAL A 517 -30.18 -5.75 14.00
N LEU A 518 -30.87 -5.99 12.89
CA LEU A 518 -31.76 -4.98 12.26
C LEU A 518 -33.01 -4.71 13.10
N GLY A 519 -33.51 -5.70 13.83
CA GLY A 519 -34.81 -5.64 14.51
C GLY A 519 -35.97 -5.55 13.52
N GLU A 520 -37.18 -5.25 14.02
CA GLU A 520 -38.41 -5.20 13.20
C GLU A 520 -38.54 -3.94 12.31
N THR A 521 -37.53 -3.06 12.29
CA THR A 521 -37.73 -1.64 11.93
C THR A 521 -36.69 -1.05 10.99
N GLY A 522 -35.66 -1.80 10.59
CA GLY A 522 -34.61 -1.31 9.70
C GLY A 522 -34.87 -1.64 8.23
N GLU A 523 -34.87 -0.63 7.36
CA GLU A 523 -34.74 -0.84 5.91
C GLU A 523 -33.26 -0.76 5.52
N VAL A 524 -32.76 -1.80 4.82
CA VAL A 524 -31.36 -1.87 4.37
C VAL A 524 -31.31 -1.67 2.86
N THR A 525 -30.52 -0.71 2.40
CA THR A 525 -30.26 -0.54 0.97
C THR A 525 -29.28 -1.60 0.48
N ARG A 526 -29.31 -1.91 -0.82
CA ARG A 526 -28.19 -2.62 -1.44
C ARG A 526 -26.92 -1.78 -1.34
N PRO A 527 -25.73 -2.40 -1.26
CA PRO A 527 -24.48 -1.69 -1.38
C PRO A 527 -24.42 -0.90 -2.70
N THR A 528 -23.98 0.35 -2.62
CA THR A 528 -23.65 1.18 -3.79
C THR A 528 -22.41 0.64 -4.52
N ALA A 529 -22.08 1.21 -5.69
CA ALA A 529 -20.87 0.86 -6.43
C ALA A 529 -19.58 1.02 -5.59
N ASP A 530 -19.59 2.00 -4.68
CA ASP A 530 -18.51 2.31 -3.74
C ASP A 530 -18.54 1.47 -2.46
N GLY A 531 -19.50 0.54 -2.34
CA GLY A 531 -19.59 -0.40 -1.22
C GLY A 531 -20.36 0.12 -0.01
N TRP A 532 -20.94 1.32 -0.06
CA TRP A 532 -21.79 1.84 1.01
C TRP A 532 -23.16 1.17 1.00
N LEU A 533 -23.53 0.56 2.12
CA LEU A 533 -24.91 0.15 2.41
C LEU A 533 -25.47 1.13 3.46
N THR A 534 -26.77 1.41 3.41
CA THR A 534 -27.42 2.31 4.37
C THR A 534 -28.53 1.58 5.08
N VAL A 535 -28.61 1.75 6.40
CA VAL A 535 -29.70 1.27 7.23
C VAL A 535 -30.50 2.46 7.75
N THR A 536 -31.80 2.47 7.46
CA THR A 536 -32.75 3.47 7.97
C THR A 536 -33.62 2.82 9.03
N THR A 537 -33.60 3.34 10.26
CA THR A 537 -34.40 2.82 11.39
C THR A 537 -35.81 3.41 11.40
N ALA A 538 -36.76 2.80 12.12
CA ALA A 538 -38.16 3.27 12.13
C ALA A 538 -38.36 4.64 12.76
N ASP A 539 -37.46 5.06 13.67
CA ASP A 539 -37.44 6.43 14.19
C ASP A 539 -36.79 7.45 13.22
N GLY A 540 -36.44 7.00 12.01
CA GLY A 540 -35.87 7.82 10.94
C GLY A 540 -34.37 8.09 11.09
N GLY A 541 -33.68 7.35 11.96
CA GLY A 541 -32.21 7.35 12.02
C GLY A 541 -31.60 6.71 10.79
N GLU A 542 -30.38 7.13 10.43
CA GLU A 542 -29.72 6.68 9.20
C GLU A 542 -28.23 6.45 9.44
N VAL A 543 -27.80 5.21 9.17
CA VAL A 543 -26.42 4.76 9.34
C VAL A 543 -25.90 4.15 8.04
N GLY A 544 -24.88 4.76 7.46
CA GLY A 544 -24.11 4.20 6.37
C GLY A 544 -22.99 3.31 6.88
N PHE A 545 -22.84 2.12 6.31
CA PHE A 545 -21.73 1.21 6.57
C PHE A 545 -20.98 0.95 5.28
N ASN A 546 -19.66 0.98 5.36
CA ASN A 546 -18.81 0.53 4.28
C ASN A 546 -17.73 -0.38 4.84
N PHE A 547 -17.94 -1.67 4.56
CA PHE A 547 -17.01 -2.74 4.88
C PHE A 547 -16.22 -3.20 3.66
N SER A 548 -16.37 -2.51 2.52
CA SER A 548 -15.62 -2.88 1.33
C SER A 548 -14.13 -2.71 1.60
N ARG A 549 -13.39 -3.79 1.39
CA ARG A 549 -11.94 -3.74 1.35
C ARG A 549 -11.51 -3.30 -0.03
N PHE A 550 -10.36 -2.63 -0.08
CA PHE A 550 -9.63 -2.49 -1.33
C PHE A 550 -8.99 -3.82 -1.76
N ASP A 551 -8.80 -4.77 -0.81
CA ASP A 551 -7.93 -5.93 -0.95
C ASP A 551 -8.52 -7.18 -0.27
N ASP A 552 -8.80 -8.24 -1.03
CA ASP A 552 -9.91 -9.17 -0.74
C ASP A 552 -9.55 -10.48 0.01
N GLU A 553 -8.38 -10.67 0.62
CA GLU A 553 -8.08 -12.00 1.20
C GLU A 553 -7.50 -12.07 2.63
N LYS A 554 -7.05 -10.97 3.25
CA LYS A 554 -6.66 -11.02 4.67
C LYS A 554 -7.11 -9.80 5.43
N LEU A 555 -7.69 -10.08 6.60
CA LEU A 555 -8.51 -9.16 7.34
C LEU A 555 -7.69 -8.10 8.09
N GLN A 556 -7.00 -7.19 7.40
CA GLN A 556 -6.35 -6.05 8.03
C GLN A 556 -6.95 -4.73 7.54
N GLY A 557 -7.39 -3.86 8.47
CA GLY A 557 -7.99 -2.56 8.22
C GLY A 557 -9.23 -2.27 9.06
N THR A 558 -9.75 -1.07 8.86
CA THR A 558 -10.94 -0.52 9.54
C THR A 558 -12.04 -0.28 8.52
N GLY A 559 -13.26 -0.74 8.80
CA GLY A 559 -14.45 -0.35 8.03
C GLY A 559 -14.86 1.08 8.40
N ALA A 560 -15.63 1.76 7.56
CA ALA A 560 -16.13 3.09 7.86
C ALA A 560 -17.62 3.07 8.18
N ILE A 561 -18.01 3.94 9.10
CA ILE A 561 -19.39 4.25 9.46
C ILE A 561 -19.62 5.73 9.19
N ALA A 562 -20.76 6.05 8.60
CA ALA A 562 -21.25 7.41 8.43
C ALA A 562 -22.62 7.53 9.12
N LEU A 563 -22.71 8.27 10.23
CA LEU A 563 -23.98 8.57 10.89
C LEU A 563 -24.52 9.85 10.30
N ARG A 564 -25.55 9.72 9.46
CA ARG A 564 -26.21 10.84 8.79
C ARG A 564 -27.32 11.42 9.65
N ARG A 565 -28.00 10.55 10.40
CA ARG A 565 -29.02 10.95 11.37
C ARG A 565 -28.96 10.08 12.62
N VAL A 566 -28.49 10.68 13.71
CA VAL A 566 -28.37 10.00 15.01
C VAL A 566 -29.72 10.01 15.72
N THR A 567 -30.23 8.81 16.01
CA THR A 567 -31.43 8.56 16.80
C THR A 567 -31.16 7.43 17.79
N ALA A 568 -32.09 7.20 18.73
CA ALA A 568 -31.94 6.11 19.71
C ALA A 568 -31.87 4.73 19.02
N GLN A 569 -32.68 4.48 17.99
CA GLN A 569 -32.63 3.19 17.28
C GLN A 569 -31.37 3.04 16.42
N ALA A 570 -30.86 4.11 15.80
CA ALA A 570 -29.61 4.06 15.06
C ALA A 570 -28.41 3.75 15.98
N SER A 571 -28.38 4.36 17.17
CA SER A 571 -27.36 4.06 18.19
C SER A 571 -27.51 2.64 18.74
N ALA A 572 -28.73 2.16 18.96
CA ALA A 572 -29.00 0.78 19.40
C ALA A 572 -28.62 -0.25 18.33
N LEU A 573 -28.81 0.05 17.04
CA LEU A 573 -28.34 -0.78 15.92
C LEU A 573 -26.82 -0.93 15.96
N LEU A 574 -26.08 0.18 16.11
CA LEU A 574 -24.63 0.13 16.25
C LEU A 574 -24.20 -0.70 17.46
N HIS A 575 -24.85 -0.51 18.60
CA HIS A 575 -24.58 -1.31 19.80
C HIS A 575 -24.74 -2.80 19.53
N ARG A 576 -25.89 -3.23 18.96
CA ARG A 576 -26.14 -4.65 18.63
C ARG A 576 -25.13 -5.20 17.64
N LEU A 577 -24.73 -4.41 16.64
CA LEU A 577 -23.70 -4.81 15.68
C LEU A 577 -22.35 -5.03 16.39
N MET A 578 -21.93 -4.09 17.24
CA MET A 578 -20.69 -4.19 18.01
C MET A 578 -20.71 -5.40 18.95
N GLU A 579 -21.83 -5.60 19.66
CA GLU A 579 -22.05 -6.72 20.57
C GLU A 579 -21.95 -8.06 19.84
N ALA A 580 -22.66 -8.21 18.72
CA ALA A 580 -22.69 -9.46 17.95
C ALA A 580 -21.37 -9.78 17.25
N SER A 581 -20.52 -8.78 16.99
CA SER A 581 -19.27 -8.96 16.25
C SER A 581 -18.00 -8.86 17.10
N GLY A 582 -18.11 -8.39 18.35
CA GLY A 582 -16.97 -7.99 19.17
C GLY A 582 -16.22 -6.78 18.61
N ALA A 583 -16.86 -5.98 17.77
CA ALA A 583 -16.22 -4.82 17.13
C ALA A 583 -16.17 -3.59 18.05
N VAL A 584 -15.18 -2.76 17.78
CA VAL A 584 -14.85 -1.53 18.50
C VAL A 584 -15.08 -0.34 17.58
N LEU A 585 -15.72 0.71 18.10
CA LEU A 585 -15.81 1.99 17.38
C LEU A 585 -14.56 2.83 17.62
N THR A 586 -14.04 3.40 16.54
CA THR A 586 -12.77 4.09 16.48
C THR A 586 -12.94 5.50 15.90
N PRO A 587 -12.17 6.52 16.33
CA PRO A 587 -11.13 6.48 17.35
C PRO A 587 -11.66 6.69 18.79
N VAL A 588 -12.98 6.71 18.99
CA VAL A 588 -13.61 6.94 20.30
C VAL A 588 -13.40 5.79 21.31
N ARG A 589 -13.05 4.58 20.86
CA ARG A 589 -12.79 3.36 21.66
C ARG A 589 -14.00 2.86 22.46
N LEU A 590 -15.16 2.84 21.82
CA LEU A 590 -16.37 2.28 22.45
C LEU A 590 -16.47 0.78 22.17
N VAL A 591 -16.87 0.01 23.19
CA VAL A 591 -17.15 -1.43 23.12
C VAL A 591 -18.51 -1.69 23.75
N ALA A 592 -19.34 -2.52 23.09
CA ALA A 592 -20.67 -2.84 23.58
C ALA A 592 -20.61 -3.86 24.74
N LYS A 593 -21.62 -3.83 25.63
CA LYS A 593 -21.84 -4.88 26.63
C LYS A 593 -22.63 -6.05 26.01
N PRO A 594 -22.35 -7.31 26.39
CA PRO A 594 -21.25 -7.75 27.28
C PRO A 594 -19.88 -7.68 26.59
N LEU A 595 -18.81 -7.46 27.36
CA LEU A 595 -17.45 -7.47 26.80
C LEU A 595 -17.12 -8.86 26.28
N SER A 596 -16.70 -8.98 25.02
CA SER A 596 -16.16 -10.24 24.54
C SER A 596 -14.87 -10.57 25.30
N GLU A 597 -14.66 -11.85 25.65
CA GLU A 597 -13.43 -12.33 26.29
C GLU A 597 -12.16 -11.87 25.54
N LYS A 598 -12.23 -11.85 24.21
CA LYS A 598 -11.15 -11.34 23.33
C LYS A 598 -10.73 -9.90 23.63
N VAL A 599 -11.65 -9.02 24.03
CA VAL A 599 -11.34 -7.61 24.35
C VAL A 599 -10.76 -7.49 25.76
N MET A 600 -11.12 -8.40 26.69
CA MET A 600 -10.59 -8.43 28.06
C MET A 600 -9.11 -8.82 28.10
N GLU A 601 -8.68 -9.73 27.22
CA GLU A 601 -7.32 -10.28 27.18
C GLU A 601 -6.28 -9.30 26.60
N ILE A 602 -6.74 -8.26 25.92
CA ILE A 602 -5.90 -7.30 25.21
C ILE A 602 -5.37 -6.28 26.22
N SER A 603 -4.04 -6.22 26.38
CA SER A 603 -3.31 -5.20 27.17
C SER A 603 -3.32 -3.83 26.48
N TRP A 604 -4.52 -3.35 26.17
CA TRP A 604 -4.79 -2.09 25.50
C TRP A 604 -5.03 -0.95 26.50
N PRO A 605 -4.88 0.31 26.07
CA PRO A 605 -5.54 1.42 26.76
C PRO A 605 -7.02 1.11 27.03
N PRO A 606 -7.57 1.51 28.19
CA PRO A 606 -8.92 1.12 28.60
C PRO A 606 -9.95 1.53 27.54
N HIS A 607 -10.75 0.54 27.14
CA HIS A 607 -11.92 0.72 26.29
C HIS A 607 -13.09 1.22 27.13
N ARG A 608 -13.91 2.12 26.57
CA ARG A 608 -15.13 2.54 27.26
C ARG A 608 -16.24 1.55 26.96
N ILE A 609 -16.66 0.84 27.98
CA ILE A 609 -17.74 -0.13 27.88
C ILE A 609 -19.08 0.62 27.92
N VAL A 610 -19.89 0.49 26.89
CA VAL A 610 -21.15 1.25 26.74
C VAL A 610 -22.34 0.31 26.56
N ASP A 611 -23.50 0.72 27.08
CA ASP A 611 -24.80 0.20 26.70
C ASP A 611 -25.43 1.05 25.58
N ALA A 612 -26.61 0.65 25.09
CA ALA A 612 -27.32 1.33 24.00
C ALA A 612 -27.72 2.78 24.33
N GLU A 613 -28.02 3.09 25.59
CA GLU A 613 -28.38 4.44 26.02
C GLU A 613 -27.13 5.34 26.09
N THR A 614 -26.05 4.81 26.65
CA THR A 614 -24.77 5.51 26.80
C THR A 614 -24.16 5.85 25.44
N ILE A 615 -24.15 4.90 24.49
CA ILE A 615 -23.68 5.18 23.13
C ILE A 615 -24.55 6.23 22.43
N HIS A 616 -25.87 6.21 22.62
CA HIS A 616 -26.75 7.24 22.08
C HIS A 616 -26.42 8.63 22.65
N GLY A 617 -26.21 8.73 23.97
CA GLY A 617 -25.81 9.97 24.62
C GLY A 617 -24.47 10.51 24.10
N ILE A 618 -23.49 9.64 23.86
CA ILE A 618 -22.18 10.03 23.29
C ILE A 618 -22.33 10.51 21.85
N LEU A 619 -23.00 9.74 20.99
CA LEU A 619 -23.13 10.06 19.58
C LEU A 619 -24.00 11.30 19.33
N SER A 620 -25.03 11.51 20.15
CA SER A 620 -25.94 12.66 20.03
C SER A 620 -25.31 13.95 20.55
N ALA A 621 -24.44 13.88 21.57
CA ALA A 621 -23.62 15.03 21.98
C ALA A 621 -22.60 15.40 20.89
N GLY A 622 -22.10 14.40 20.16
CA GLY A 622 -21.13 14.60 19.08
C GLY A 622 -19.69 14.71 19.58
N ALA A 623 -18.77 14.76 18.61
CA ALA A 623 -17.33 14.67 18.88
C ALA A 623 -16.81 15.84 19.73
N PHE A 624 -17.28 17.06 19.45
CA PHE A 624 -16.81 18.27 20.11
C PHE A 624 -17.26 18.34 21.58
N ASP A 625 -18.52 18.02 21.88
CA ASP A 625 -18.98 18.01 23.28
C ASP A 625 -18.27 16.94 24.11
N LEU A 626 -18.00 15.77 23.52
CA LEU A 626 -17.18 14.75 24.16
C LEU A 626 -15.75 15.28 24.40
N TRP A 627 -15.18 15.93 23.38
CA TRP A 627 -13.87 16.57 23.46
C TRP A 627 -13.85 17.68 24.53
N LYS A 628 -14.91 18.48 24.71
CA LYS A 628 -14.99 19.56 25.69
C LYS A 628 -15.15 19.04 27.13
N LYS A 629 -15.98 18.00 27.34
CA LYS A 629 -16.15 17.39 28.67
C LYS A 629 -14.85 16.80 29.21
N ALA A 630 -14.00 16.31 28.30
CA ALA A 630 -12.68 15.80 28.65
C ALA A 630 -11.79 16.81 29.39
N GLU A 631 -11.95 18.10 29.08
CA GLU A 631 -11.22 19.20 29.68
C GLU A 631 -11.61 19.39 31.15
N GLY A 632 -12.92 19.34 31.44
CA GLY A 632 -13.43 19.51 32.80
C GLY A 632 -13.17 18.33 33.73
N GLU A 633 -12.97 17.12 33.20
CA GLU A 633 -12.62 15.93 34.01
C GLU A 633 -11.19 16.00 34.56
N ALA A 634 -10.27 16.70 33.88
CA ALA A 634 -8.88 16.83 34.30
C ALA A 634 -8.70 17.85 35.45
N ASP A 635 -9.48 18.93 35.45
CA ASP A 635 -9.38 20.00 36.45
C ASP A 635 -9.89 19.60 37.84
N VAL A 636 -10.78 18.61 37.95
CA VAL A 636 -11.39 18.20 39.24
C VAL A 636 -10.46 17.29 40.06
N GLY A 637 -9.36 16.81 39.48
CA GLY A 637 -8.42 15.88 40.13
C GLY A 637 -7.30 16.53 40.96
N ASP A 638 -7.01 17.83 40.78
CA ASP A 638 -5.85 18.48 41.42
C ASP A 638 -6.14 19.01 42.85
N ASP A 639 -7.40 19.03 43.30
CA ASP A 639 -7.79 19.48 44.65
C ASP A 639 -7.97 18.33 45.66
N ALA A 640 -7.73 17.07 45.27
CA ALA A 640 -7.85 15.89 46.14
C ALA A 640 -6.49 15.45 46.72
N ASP A 641 -6.13 16.07 47.85
CA ASP A 641 -5.20 15.63 48.91
C ASP A 641 -3.80 15.09 48.55
N SER A 642 -2.80 15.90 48.92
CA SER A 642 -1.37 15.80 48.69
C SER A 642 -0.59 14.71 49.44
N ASP A 643 -1.18 13.61 49.93
CA ASP A 643 -0.47 12.68 50.84
C ASP A 643 -0.61 11.17 50.55
N GLY A 644 -1.10 10.75 49.37
CA GLY A 644 -1.20 9.32 49.02
C GLY A 644 -0.59 9.01 47.65
N GLU A 645 0.17 7.92 47.57
CA GLU A 645 0.77 7.36 46.34
C GLU A 645 -0.10 7.60 45.10
N ALA A 646 0.51 8.14 44.03
CA ALA A 646 -0.14 8.44 42.77
C ALA A 646 -0.85 7.21 42.18
N SER A 647 -2.11 7.01 42.57
CA SER A 647 -2.98 6.05 41.93
C SER A 647 -3.27 6.60 40.54
N THR A 648 -2.76 5.92 39.52
CA THR A 648 -3.10 6.19 38.12
C THR A 648 -4.63 6.28 38.01
N PRO A 649 -5.22 7.34 37.41
CA PRO A 649 -6.67 7.47 37.33
C PRO A 649 -7.28 6.22 36.72
N GLN A 650 -8.15 5.54 37.47
CA GLN A 650 -8.93 4.42 36.95
C GLN A 650 -9.98 4.98 35.99
N TRP A 651 -9.63 5.01 34.71
CA TRP A 651 -10.57 5.18 33.62
C TRP A 651 -11.42 3.90 33.52
N ILE A 652 -12.70 3.97 33.93
CA ILE A 652 -13.72 2.91 33.82
C ILE A 652 -14.49 3.05 32.51
#